data_AF-A0A1I3FVW4-F1
#
_entry.id   AF-A0A1I3FVW4-F1
#
_cell.length_a   1.000
_cell.length_b   1.000
_cell.length_c   1.000
_cell.angle_alpha   90.00
_cell.angle_beta   90.00
_cell.angle_gamma   90.00
#
_symmetry.space_group_name_H-M   'P 1'
#
loop_
_entity.id
_entity.type
_entity.pdbx_description
1 polymer ?
#
loop_
_entity_poly.entity_id
_entity_poly.type
_entity_poly.pdbx_seq_one_letter_code
_entity_poly.pdbx_strand_id
1 'polypeptide(L)'
;MSFLKRVFGSQRRRRVPAASTALERFEPRHLLSGGISGSVSRGRRATFFDADGTRVTVILRGPGTGALTPAALNGSSTGLLDSLVLTGTTSRSSLTIRTRGGSVAGTTINELTINGANGQSNVLGKLLAGGLSLNEGGEFTVNGSVSQAALGEVGKDSQVKINGSVSHLQTGVVRTGANLNVTSNLARLTASSLGSGAVVNSQTIGVMDVRGQVNHATITAGSGGIHSASFGSLLDSTITGANINSIAVAGDMLRSKLIANIESGTDGEFGTMDDTVASSTVVGKINAVKVSGETKDSDGNLNQIVASGDVGSVSGRGITSATAPKVWKYAASSFIKLKVAQESGRATGYYDSQIWIAVFGQEIATPGPGVIPPVGKSYYLVADQLESGKPVPISTAGLQPGSGTPDQAILPSSTLAAWDGKLSLPVPPPGQQFTGRIVISVGAPIQAQVTTSNGTVSAPSSGSLTDPSNGTIYDFLEFTVTNFNGVPNLDIDTSQVDAFGLPMKLEFFQDAAGKKPFNYSFTGTTTTGSNIITGIPDTTKLSQGDAVTGAGVPTGSTIQSITNSTATSTGSIVLNNNLTKTGTSVSFTAAAGGPVGVKATRESVLNGANSNSLLSFLISEISSSTNVEAVRPFLESYANQPVAGAVQATGAINNLTFTSQQLIQILSPNHGLATGDVVTVSGVNGVPGANGTFVVTVVDSNNFTLNGTTGSGSFTGGGVWSQGTITGASNAGPIVITTSSTAGLANGDLVKIEGILGNTAANGLFTISNVTATSFTLVNSQGNGAYTMGGVWSVYQNPPIRLVSPKDVVEALSSPASLNPLNNYYNQTIDDFFLKYYTGTIGTHTGGGKTFSLVSSASGSAITYSGQTTQVGNNYVLRLNATTGTTAEKAVNYDLYYPFFNTNLPDASAYTPIFYVAGATAPTWIVTAGQQYESASQMIFACDAVFADNNARGMTGTSSVVMGDLEDSISAAINRGIILSDSSTWGDQGTWFQSTTANGGIYNYWVQYWHQTGLTYGDQSYAFPYDDKFGASTNLNQNNVGMATITLGKWSNSQTATRTLFKNFPANGNQGGQVTLTAKVAGAGGPTGTVTFYIDGTPINSSNASSAPPLQPVTIDANGEATITATMPALPDGSNTHTYTVTAVYSGDANNLPSIASHKLKLEGS
;
A
#
# COMPACT_ATOMS: atom_id res chain seq x y z
N MET A 1 -46.71 -53.90 -1.95
CA MET A 1 -47.61 -54.81 -2.69
C MET A 1 -48.07 -54.12 -3.97
N SER A 2 -47.62 -54.65 -5.11
CA SER A 2 -48.15 -54.64 -6.51
C SER A 2 -48.74 -53.36 -7.15
N PHE A 3 -48.66 -53.09 -8.46
CA PHE A 3 -47.77 -53.43 -9.59
C PHE A 3 -48.39 -52.71 -10.83
N LEU A 4 -47.53 -52.32 -11.77
CA LEU A 4 -47.71 -51.79 -13.14
C LEU A 4 -48.98 -52.11 -13.96
N LYS A 5 -49.34 -51.19 -14.90
CA LYS A 5 -49.21 -51.28 -16.39
C LYS A 5 -49.81 -50.02 -17.08
N ARG A 6 -49.10 -49.19 -17.87
CA ARG A 6 -48.47 -49.34 -19.22
C ARG A 6 -49.43 -49.78 -20.34
N VAL A 7 -49.44 -49.35 -21.62
CA VAL A 7 -48.98 -48.24 -22.51
C VAL A 7 -49.69 -48.51 -23.87
N PHE A 8 -49.71 -47.51 -24.76
CA PHE A 8 -49.60 -47.56 -26.24
C PHE A 8 -50.84 -47.26 -27.09
N GLY A 9 -50.65 -46.35 -28.06
CA GLY A 9 -51.65 -45.95 -29.06
C GLY A 9 -51.51 -46.64 -30.42
N SER A 10 -52.36 -46.27 -31.39
CA SER A 10 -52.01 -46.16 -32.81
C SER A 10 -53.15 -45.57 -33.67
N GLN A 11 -52.74 -44.68 -34.59
CA GLN A 11 -53.17 -44.43 -35.97
C GLN A 11 -54.60 -44.71 -36.52
N ARG A 12 -55.18 -43.61 -37.06
CA ARG A 12 -55.69 -43.34 -38.44
C ARG A 12 -56.91 -44.07 -39.05
N ARG A 13 -57.79 -43.19 -39.58
CA ARG A 13 -58.53 -43.17 -40.88
C ARG A 13 -60.02 -43.61 -40.93
N ARG A 14 -60.88 -42.57 -40.92
CA ARG A 14 -61.81 -42.10 -41.98
C ARG A 14 -62.87 -43.07 -42.55
N ARG A 15 -64.15 -42.72 -42.35
CA ARG A 15 -65.20 -42.73 -43.41
C ARG A 15 -66.39 -41.84 -43.04
N VAL A 16 -66.72 -40.92 -43.94
CA VAL A 16 -67.97 -40.14 -44.06
C VAL A 16 -68.80 -40.81 -45.18
N PRO A 17 -70.14 -40.83 -45.10
CA PRO A 17 -70.97 -40.14 -46.12
C PRO A 17 -72.19 -39.43 -45.47
N ALA A 18 -72.45 -38.15 -45.78
CA ALA A 18 -73.27 -37.61 -46.89
C ALA A 18 -74.73 -37.36 -46.45
N ALA A 19 -75.17 -36.10 -46.30
CA ALA A 19 -75.76 -35.25 -47.34
C ALA A 19 -77.30 -35.48 -47.44
N SER A 20 -78.20 -34.51 -47.55
CA SER A 20 -78.10 -33.04 -47.64
C SER A 20 -79.51 -32.41 -47.56
N THR A 21 -79.54 -31.11 -47.21
CA THR A 21 -80.34 -30.01 -47.83
C THR A 21 -81.87 -30.02 -47.76
N ALA A 22 -82.59 -28.90 -47.68
CA ALA A 22 -82.35 -27.47 -47.42
C ALA A 22 -83.76 -26.82 -47.51
N LEU A 23 -84.05 -25.68 -46.86
CA LEU A 23 -84.12 -24.32 -47.42
C LEU A 23 -84.97 -23.53 -46.39
N GLU A 24 -84.85 -22.25 -46.06
CA GLU A 24 -83.94 -21.16 -46.39
C GLU A 24 -84.35 -19.96 -45.50
N ARG A 25 -83.38 -19.19 -45.01
CA ARG A 25 -83.56 -17.74 -44.85
C ARG A 25 -82.22 -17.09 -45.20
N PHE A 26 -82.13 -16.63 -46.45
CA PHE A 26 -81.17 -15.64 -46.94
C PHE A 26 -81.13 -14.44 -45.96
N GLU A 27 -79.98 -13.90 -45.57
CA GLU A 27 -79.03 -13.07 -46.34
C GLU A 27 -77.65 -13.01 -45.59
N PRO A 28 -76.54 -12.54 -46.23
CA PRO A 28 -75.24 -13.24 -46.25
C PRO A 28 -74.16 -12.84 -45.21
N ARG A 29 -73.24 -13.80 -45.01
CA ARG A 29 -71.96 -13.74 -44.28
C ARG A 29 -70.88 -12.81 -44.91
N HIS A 30 -71.26 -11.75 -45.64
CA HIS A 30 -70.29 -10.89 -46.34
C HIS A 30 -70.45 -9.36 -46.19
N LEU A 31 -71.36 -8.84 -45.35
CA LEU A 31 -71.41 -7.40 -45.07
C LEU A 31 -70.70 -7.05 -43.75
N LEU A 32 -69.37 -7.07 -43.76
CA LEU A 32 -68.47 -6.16 -43.02
C LEU A 32 -67.01 -6.21 -43.55
N SER A 33 -66.75 -6.85 -44.70
CA SER A 33 -65.46 -6.73 -45.41
C SER A 33 -65.40 -5.51 -46.36
N GLY A 34 -66.39 -4.63 -46.31
CA GLY A 34 -66.25 -3.25 -46.79
C GLY A 34 -65.88 -2.38 -45.60
N GLY A 35 -64.75 -1.67 -45.66
CA GLY A 35 -64.23 -0.84 -44.58
C GLY A 35 -65.29 0.10 -44.00
N ILE A 36 -65.94 -0.32 -42.92
CA ILE A 36 -66.65 0.59 -42.04
C ILE A 36 -65.60 1.06 -41.05
N SER A 37 -64.86 2.10 -41.42
CA SER A 37 -64.21 2.99 -40.46
C SER A 37 -65.34 3.58 -39.60
N GLY A 38 -65.60 2.96 -38.45
CA GLY A 38 -66.65 3.39 -37.55
C GLY A 38 -66.16 4.61 -36.76
N SER A 39 -66.84 5.75 -36.88
CA SER A 39 -66.55 6.89 -36.02
C SER A 39 -67.12 6.63 -34.61
N VAL A 40 -66.28 6.58 -33.59
CA VAL A 40 -66.70 6.60 -32.19
C VAL A 40 -66.86 8.06 -31.79
N SER A 41 -68.08 8.55 -31.63
CA SER A 41 -68.36 9.94 -31.24
C SER A 41 -69.12 9.99 -29.91
N ARG A 42 -69.03 11.14 -29.23
CA ARG A 42 -69.60 11.38 -27.90
C ARG A 42 -71.01 10.81 -27.76
N GLY A 43 -71.18 9.84 -26.85
CA GLY A 43 -72.48 9.27 -26.49
C GLY A 43 -73.05 8.22 -27.46
N ARG A 44 -72.41 7.97 -28.61
CA ARG A 44 -72.76 6.87 -29.51
C ARG A 44 -72.07 5.58 -29.07
N ARG A 45 -72.79 4.46 -29.19
CA ARG A 45 -72.25 3.11 -28.95
C ARG A 45 -71.93 2.47 -30.29
N ALA A 46 -70.70 2.02 -30.48
CA ALA A 46 -70.34 1.17 -31.59
C ALA A 46 -70.36 -0.29 -31.11
N THR A 47 -71.17 -1.14 -31.76
CA THR A 47 -71.29 -2.56 -31.42
C THR A 47 -71.10 -3.39 -32.67
N PHE A 48 -70.25 -4.39 -32.59
CA PHE A 48 -69.98 -5.36 -33.65
C PHE A 48 -69.67 -6.71 -33.00
N PHE A 49 -69.59 -7.74 -33.82
CA PHE A 49 -69.15 -9.08 -33.40
C PHE A 49 -67.76 -9.32 -34.00
N ASP A 50 -66.87 -9.94 -33.25
CA ASP A 50 -65.58 -10.39 -33.77
C ASP A 50 -65.69 -11.81 -34.38
N ALA A 51 -64.55 -12.34 -34.83
CA ALA A 51 -64.46 -13.57 -35.63
C ALA A 51 -64.99 -14.83 -34.89
N ASP A 52 -65.00 -14.82 -33.56
CA ASP A 52 -65.40 -15.97 -32.74
C ASP A 52 -66.82 -15.81 -32.16
N GLY A 53 -67.51 -14.73 -32.55
CA GLY A 53 -68.86 -14.40 -32.14
C GLY A 53 -68.95 -13.61 -30.82
N THR A 54 -67.83 -13.17 -30.23
CA THR A 54 -67.86 -12.24 -29.11
C THR A 54 -68.43 -10.89 -29.56
N ARG A 55 -69.45 -10.43 -28.81
CA ARG A 55 -70.04 -9.11 -29.02
C ARG A 55 -69.17 -8.05 -28.36
N VAL A 56 -68.53 -7.19 -29.16
CA VAL A 56 -67.71 -6.08 -28.70
C VAL A 56 -68.51 -4.78 -28.75
N THR A 57 -68.50 -4.01 -27.66
CA THR A 57 -69.17 -2.71 -27.55
C THR A 57 -68.21 -1.65 -27.08
N VAL A 58 -67.96 -0.65 -27.93
CA VAL A 58 -67.08 0.50 -27.68
C VAL A 58 -67.93 1.75 -27.39
N ILE A 59 -67.65 2.43 -26.30
CA ILE A 59 -68.38 3.62 -25.84
C ILE A 59 -67.40 4.71 -25.43
N LEU A 60 -67.43 5.86 -26.11
CA LEU A 60 -66.75 7.07 -25.69
C LEU A 60 -67.75 8.05 -25.05
N ARG A 61 -67.49 8.44 -23.80
CA ARG A 61 -68.20 9.54 -23.12
C ARG A 61 -67.25 10.71 -22.93
N GLY A 62 -67.79 11.93 -22.92
CA GLY A 62 -67.01 13.16 -22.83
C GLY A 62 -66.47 13.65 -24.19
N PRO A 63 -65.56 14.64 -24.20
CA PRO A 63 -64.94 15.16 -25.41
C PRO A 63 -64.11 14.11 -26.18
N GLY A 64 -63.94 14.32 -27.48
CA GLY A 64 -63.12 13.48 -28.34
C GLY A 64 -63.91 12.63 -29.34
N THR A 65 -63.18 12.11 -30.30
CA THR A 65 -63.66 11.27 -31.40
C THR A 65 -62.70 10.13 -31.63
N GLY A 66 -63.19 8.99 -32.13
CA GLY A 66 -62.39 7.81 -32.40
C GLY A 66 -62.58 7.28 -33.81
N ALA A 67 -61.53 6.75 -34.40
CA ALA A 67 -61.57 5.93 -35.59
C ALA A 67 -61.34 4.47 -35.18
N LEU A 68 -62.31 3.60 -35.48
CA LEU A 68 -62.21 2.16 -35.27
C LEU A 68 -61.99 1.46 -36.62
N THR A 69 -60.94 0.65 -36.69
CA THR A 69 -60.62 -0.20 -37.84
C THR A 69 -60.75 -1.67 -37.40
N PRO A 70 -61.75 -2.40 -37.89
CA PRO A 70 -61.82 -3.86 -37.73
C PRO A 70 -60.69 -4.54 -38.52
N ALA A 71 -60.17 -5.67 -38.04
CA ALA A 71 -59.17 -6.44 -38.80
C ALA A 71 -59.77 -7.14 -40.03
N ALA A 72 -58.96 -7.32 -41.07
CA ALA A 72 -59.34 -8.12 -42.23
C ALA A 72 -59.52 -9.60 -41.83
N LEU A 73 -60.65 -10.21 -42.21
CA LEU A 73 -60.98 -11.61 -41.94
C LEU A 73 -60.10 -12.56 -42.79
N ASN A 74 -58.84 -12.76 -42.42
CA ASN A 74 -57.93 -13.72 -43.07
C ASN A 74 -57.94 -15.08 -42.35
N GLY A 75 -59.11 -15.67 -42.12
CA GLY A 75 -59.24 -17.04 -41.63
C GLY A 75 -58.68 -17.34 -40.22
N SER A 76 -58.26 -16.33 -39.46
CA SER A 76 -57.83 -16.48 -38.05
C SER A 76 -59.05 -16.72 -37.13
N SER A 77 -58.92 -17.70 -36.24
CA SER A 77 -59.93 -18.05 -35.23
C SER A 77 -59.84 -17.24 -33.93
N THR A 78 -59.04 -16.17 -33.89
CA THR A 78 -58.93 -15.26 -32.74
C THR A 78 -59.44 -13.87 -33.12
N GLY A 79 -60.44 -13.37 -32.39
CA GLY A 79 -61.10 -12.09 -32.64
C GLY A 79 -60.11 -10.92 -32.65
N LEU A 80 -60.25 -9.98 -33.59
CA LEU A 80 -59.20 -9.02 -33.86
C LEU A 80 -59.79 -7.66 -34.24
N LEU A 81 -59.74 -6.72 -33.29
CA LEU A 81 -59.71 -5.31 -33.62
C LEU A 81 -58.32 -4.98 -34.17
N ASP A 82 -58.25 -4.30 -35.30
CA ASP A 82 -56.95 -3.87 -35.81
C ASP A 82 -56.50 -2.64 -35.05
N SER A 83 -57.18 -1.50 -35.24
CA SER A 83 -56.83 -0.26 -34.56
C SER A 83 -58.03 0.50 -33.99
N LEU A 84 -57.82 1.16 -32.86
CA LEU A 84 -58.72 2.18 -32.32
C LEU A 84 -57.88 3.42 -31.97
N VAL A 85 -58.09 4.50 -32.72
CA VAL A 85 -57.39 5.77 -32.49
C VAL A 85 -58.37 6.82 -32.00
N LEU A 86 -58.20 7.29 -30.77
CA LEU A 86 -58.94 8.42 -30.21
C LEU A 86 -58.14 9.71 -30.37
N THR A 87 -58.85 10.80 -30.67
CA THR A 87 -58.32 12.16 -30.80
C THR A 87 -59.21 13.16 -30.06
N GLY A 88 -58.63 14.23 -29.53
CA GLY A 88 -59.37 15.31 -28.88
C GLY A 88 -59.98 14.95 -27.52
N THR A 89 -59.49 13.90 -26.85
CA THR A 89 -59.98 13.51 -25.53
C THR A 89 -59.39 14.40 -24.42
N THR A 90 -60.07 14.45 -23.27
CA THR A 90 -59.62 15.21 -22.10
C THR A 90 -59.80 14.39 -20.81
N SER A 91 -59.44 14.96 -19.67
CA SER A 91 -59.70 14.36 -18.34
C SER A 91 -61.17 14.03 -18.06
N ARG A 92 -62.11 14.65 -18.80
CA ARG A 92 -63.56 14.36 -18.71
C ARG A 92 -64.00 13.20 -19.62
N SER A 93 -63.10 12.67 -20.44
CA SER A 93 -63.39 11.60 -21.39
C SER A 93 -63.27 10.23 -20.70
N SER A 94 -64.14 9.29 -21.06
CA SER A 94 -64.03 7.90 -20.65
C SER A 94 -64.29 6.96 -21.82
N LEU A 95 -63.35 6.06 -22.09
CA LEU A 95 -63.51 4.96 -23.04
C LEU A 95 -63.91 3.70 -22.27
N THR A 96 -64.97 3.04 -22.72
CA THR A 96 -65.40 1.76 -22.18
C THR A 96 -65.52 0.75 -23.31
N ILE A 97 -64.86 -0.39 -23.18
CA ILE A 97 -64.92 -1.50 -24.14
C ILE A 97 -65.43 -2.72 -23.38
N ARG A 98 -66.59 -3.23 -23.81
CA ARG A 98 -67.26 -4.37 -23.19
C ARG A 98 -67.34 -5.51 -24.18
N THR A 99 -67.01 -6.70 -23.74
CA THR A 99 -67.10 -7.95 -24.50
C THR A 99 -68.10 -8.88 -23.83
N ARG A 100 -68.92 -9.60 -24.61
CA ARG A 100 -69.92 -10.56 -24.09
C ARG A 100 -70.24 -11.66 -25.12
N GLY A 101 -70.28 -12.92 -24.68
CA GLY A 101 -70.52 -14.08 -25.56
C GLY A 101 -69.28 -14.47 -26.38
N GLY A 102 -69.42 -15.40 -27.31
CA GLY A 102 -68.32 -15.95 -28.13
C GLY A 102 -67.75 -17.26 -27.61
N SER A 103 -66.88 -17.90 -28.40
CA SER A 103 -66.19 -19.15 -28.02
C SER A 103 -64.98 -18.93 -27.10
N VAL A 104 -64.45 -17.71 -27.06
CA VAL A 104 -63.36 -17.26 -26.20
C VAL A 104 -63.86 -16.09 -25.35
N ALA A 105 -63.41 -16.01 -24.09
CA ALA A 105 -63.78 -14.91 -23.22
C ALA A 105 -62.93 -13.67 -23.51
N GLY A 106 -63.52 -12.63 -24.10
CA GLY A 106 -62.84 -11.35 -24.38
C GLY A 106 -62.61 -11.11 -25.87
N THR A 107 -61.84 -10.08 -26.21
CA THR A 107 -61.41 -9.80 -27.59
C THR A 107 -60.00 -9.21 -27.56
N THR A 108 -59.27 -9.21 -28.68
CA THR A 108 -57.92 -8.62 -28.75
C THR A 108 -57.83 -7.43 -29.72
N ILE A 109 -56.79 -6.61 -29.54
CA ILE A 109 -56.50 -5.47 -30.41
C ILE A 109 -55.01 -5.39 -30.77
N ASN A 110 -54.69 -4.99 -32.00
CA ASN A 110 -53.31 -4.72 -32.42
C ASN A 110 -52.86 -3.33 -31.99
N GLU A 111 -53.69 -2.29 -32.16
CA GLU A 111 -53.32 -0.91 -31.82
C GLU A 111 -54.45 -0.16 -31.09
N LEU A 112 -54.18 0.36 -29.90
CA LEU A 112 -55.03 1.34 -29.22
C LEU A 112 -54.25 2.62 -28.99
N THR A 113 -54.60 3.70 -29.68
CA THR A 113 -53.91 4.99 -29.55
C THR A 113 -54.86 6.05 -29.01
N ILE A 114 -54.44 6.79 -27.99
CA ILE A 114 -55.23 7.86 -27.36
C ILE A 114 -54.46 9.17 -27.40
N ASN A 115 -54.98 10.11 -28.20
CA ASN A 115 -54.45 11.45 -28.38
C ASN A 115 -55.38 12.48 -27.73
N GLY A 116 -54.84 13.26 -26.80
CA GLY A 116 -55.59 14.33 -26.14
C GLY A 116 -55.92 15.50 -27.06
N ALA A 117 -56.79 16.39 -26.59
CA ALA A 117 -56.93 17.72 -27.16
C ALA A 117 -55.67 18.56 -26.89
N ASN A 118 -55.34 19.47 -27.82
CA ASN A 118 -54.18 20.36 -27.70
C ASN A 118 -54.14 21.06 -26.33
N GLY A 119 -52.97 21.01 -25.66
CA GLY A 119 -52.74 21.65 -24.36
C GLY A 119 -53.27 20.90 -23.13
N GLN A 120 -53.81 19.68 -23.27
CA GLN A 120 -54.25 18.89 -22.13
C GLN A 120 -53.18 17.89 -21.67
N SER A 121 -52.75 18.00 -20.41
CA SER A 121 -51.79 17.04 -19.81
C SER A 121 -52.45 15.72 -19.40
N ASN A 122 -53.72 15.74 -19.00
CA ASN A 122 -54.53 14.55 -18.73
C ASN A 122 -55.53 14.35 -19.87
N VAL A 123 -55.30 13.31 -20.66
CA VAL A 123 -55.96 13.08 -21.93
C VAL A 123 -57.09 12.07 -21.83
N LEU A 124 -57.22 11.37 -20.69
CA LEU A 124 -58.34 10.47 -20.44
C LEU A 124 -58.63 10.31 -18.94
N GLY A 125 -59.89 10.50 -18.56
CA GLY A 125 -60.36 10.19 -17.22
C GLY A 125 -60.31 8.70 -16.92
N LYS A 126 -60.99 7.88 -17.73
CA LYS A 126 -61.07 6.43 -17.51
C LYS A 126 -61.01 5.63 -18.81
N LEU A 127 -60.16 4.60 -18.85
CA LEU A 127 -60.24 3.49 -19.78
C LEU A 127 -60.74 2.25 -19.00
N LEU A 128 -61.92 1.76 -19.36
CA LEU A 128 -62.52 0.55 -18.78
C LEU A 128 -62.65 -0.51 -19.87
N ALA A 129 -61.56 -1.22 -20.11
CA ALA A 129 -61.43 -2.21 -21.18
C ALA A 129 -60.90 -3.56 -20.65
N GLY A 130 -61.33 -3.97 -19.45
CA GLY A 130 -60.89 -5.23 -18.82
C GLY A 130 -61.24 -6.51 -19.60
N GLY A 131 -62.11 -6.43 -20.62
CA GLY A 131 -62.40 -7.52 -21.54
C GLY A 131 -61.65 -7.44 -22.88
N LEU A 132 -60.70 -6.51 -23.00
CA LEU A 132 -59.88 -6.26 -24.19
C LEU A 132 -58.41 -6.52 -23.87
N SER A 133 -57.80 -7.50 -24.53
CA SER A 133 -56.38 -7.80 -24.41
C SER A 133 -55.59 -7.22 -25.58
N LEU A 134 -54.30 -6.95 -25.38
CA LEU A 134 -53.40 -6.70 -26.52
C LEU A 134 -53.02 -8.02 -27.17
N ASN A 135 -52.99 -8.02 -28.50
CA ASN A 135 -52.47 -9.13 -29.28
C ASN A 135 -50.95 -9.26 -29.14
N GLU A 136 -50.41 -10.42 -29.53
CA GLU A 136 -48.95 -10.57 -29.67
C GLU A 136 -48.38 -9.47 -30.58
N GLY A 137 -47.37 -8.75 -30.07
CA GLY A 137 -46.78 -7.57 -30.73
C GLY A 137 -47.67 -6.32 -30.75
N GLY A 138 -48.86 -6.35 -30.15
CA GLY A 138 -49.79 -5.22 -30.12
C GLY A 138 -49.33 -4.05 -29.25
N GLU A 139 -49.86 -2.85 -29.52
CA GLU A 139 -49.46 -1.59 -28.90
C GLU A 139 -50.66 -0.84 -28.30
N PHE A 140 -50.51 -0.34 -27.07
CA PHE A 140 -51.40 0.62 -26.43
C PHE A 140 -50.63 1.89 -26.11
N THR A 141 -50.93 2.98 -26.82
CA THR A 141 -50.23 4.25 -26.68
C THR A 141 -51.17 5.35 -26.18
N VAL A 142 -50.77 6.04 -25.12
CA VAL A 142 -51.44 7.23 -24.58
C VAL A 142 -50.48 8.39 -24.64
N ASN A 143 -50.80 9.38 -25.47
CA ASN A 143 -50.01 10.61 -25.61
C ASN A 143 -50.45 11.65 -24.58
N GLY A 144 -50.13 11.38 -23.31
CA GLY A 144 -50.45 12.21 -22.15
C GLY A 144 -50.75 11.36 -20.90
N SER A 145 -51.29 11.98 -19.86
CA SER A 145 -51.65 11.30 -18.62
C SER A 145 -53.06 10.70 -18.67
N VAL A 146 -53.29 9.60 -17.94
CA VAL A 146 -54.60 8.95 -17.80
C VAL A 146 -54.91 8.72 -16.33
N SER A 147 -56.13 8.99 -15.88
CA SER A 147 -56.42 8.82 -14.44
C SER A 147 -56.53 7.33 -14.09
N GLN A 148 -57.36 6.58 -14.82
CA GLN A 148 -57.49 5.13 -14.63
C GLN A 148 -57.47 4.41 -15.97
N ALA A 149 -56.70 3.33 -16.08
CA ALA A 149 -56.69 2.45 -17.24
C ALA A 149 -56.83 0.99 -16.81
N ALA A 150 -57.85 0.30 -17.30
CA ALA A 150 -58.06 -1.12 -17.09
C ALA A 150 -58.05 -1.85 -18.43
N LEU A 151 -57.15 -2.82 -18.59
CA LEU A 151 -57.01 -3.70 -19.74
C LEU A 151 -57.27 -5.16 -19.31
N GLY A 152 -57.54 -6.01 -20.29
CA GLY A 152 -57.58 -7.47 -20.16
C GLY A 152 -56.17 -8.00 -19.91
N GLU A 153 -55.56 -8.66 -20.88
CA GLU A 153 -54.16 -9.10 -20.80
C GLU A 153 -53.27 -8.25 -21.70
N VAL A 154 -51.98 -8.15 -21.37
CA VAL A 154 -50.98 -7.61 -22.27
C VAL A 154 -50.33 -8.80 -22.97
N GLY A 155 -50.52 -8.88 -24.29
CA GLY A 155 -50.05 -9.96 -25.14
C GLY A 155 -48.53 -10.14 -25.12
N LYS A 156 -48.06 -11.23 -25.72
CA LYS A 156 -46.63 -11.51 -25.81
C LYS A 156 -45.94 -10.43 -26.65
N ASP A 157 -44.77 -9.95 -26.24
CA ASP A 157 -43.98 -8.91 -26.92
C ASP A 157 -44.74 -7.58 -27.17
N SER A 158 -45.89 -7.38 -26.51
CA SER A 158 -46.73 -6.18 -26.65
C SER A 158 -46.16 -4.97 -25.92
N GLN A 159 -46.58 -3.78 -26.32
CA GLN A 159 -46.13 -2.51 -25.75
C GLN A 159 -47.31 -1.72 -25.16
N VAL A 160 -47.20 -1.28 -23.91
CA VAL A 160 -48.06 -0.25 -23.32
C VAL A 160 -47.19 0.98 -23.07
N LYS A 161 -47.45 2.08 -23.77
CA LYS A 161 -46.68 3.32 -23.69
C LYS A 161 -47.59 4.45 -23.21
N ILE A 162 -47.35 4.97 -22.02
CA ILE A 162 -48.05 6.13 -21.47
C ILE A 162 -47.06 7.29 -21.36
N ASN A 163 -47.16 8.23 -22.29
CA ASN A 163 -46.33 9.45 -22.35
C ASN A 163 -46.85 10.51 -21.37
N GLY A 164 -46.98 10.12 -20.10
CA GLY A 164 -47.43 10.95 -18.99
C GLY A 164 -47.52 10.14 -17.70
N SER A 165 -48.41 10.54 -16.80
CA SER A 165 -48.68 9.83 -15.53
C SER A 165 -49.94 8.97 -15.63
N VAL A 166 -50.00 7.90 -14.82
CA VAL A 166 -51.22 7.12 -14.60
C VAL A 166 -51.52 6.95 -13.11
N SER A 167 -52.75 7.27 -12.69
CA SER A 167 -53.12 7.12 -11.28
C SER A 167 -53.39 5.65 -10.91
N HIS A 168 -53.99 4.88 -11.81
CA HIS A 168 -54.16 3.43 -11.64
C HIS A 168 -54.19 2.71 -12.99
N LEU A 169 -53.17 1.87 -13.23
CA LEU A 169 -53.15 0.90 -14.32
C LEU A 169 -53.53 -0.48 -13.77
N GLN A 170 -54.56 -1.09 -14.32
CA GLN A 170 -55.03 -2.43 -14.00
C GLN A 170 -54.94 -3.29 -15.25
N THR A 171 -54.35 -4.47 -15.12
CA THR A 171 -54.26 -5.47 -16.18
C THR A 171 -54.34 -6.87 -15.56
N GLY A 172 -54.62 -7.86 -16.38
CA GLY A 172 -54.52 -9.28 -16.07
C GLY A 172 -53.07 -9.74 -16.16
N VAL A 173 -52.82 -10.76 -16.97
CA VAL A 173 -51.47 -11.27 -17.21
C VAL A 173 -50.71 -10.33 -18.15
N VAL A 174 -49.49 -9.95 -17.77
CA VAL A 174 -48.51 -9.35 -18.68
C VAL A 174 -47.63 -10.49 -19.20
N ARG A 175 -47.81 -10.86 -20.47
CA ARG A 175 -47.17 -12.04 -21.05
C ARG A 175 -45.68 -11.82 -21.32
N THR A 176 -45.03 -12.89 -21.73
CA THR A 176 -43.60 -12.94 -22.05
C THR A 176 -43.18 -11.79 -22.97
N GLY A 177 -42.06 -11.13 -22.66
CA GLY A 177 -41.47 -10.05 -23.47
C GLY A 177 -42.25 -8.73 -23.53
N ALA A 178 -43.41 -8.64 -22.88
CA ALA A 178 -44.24 -7.44 -22.94
C ALA A 178 -43.69 -6.28 -22.10
N ASN A 179 -43.90 -5.04 -22.54
CA ASN A 179 -43.40 -3.84 -21.89
C ASN A 179 -44.52 -2.90 -21.44
N LEU A 180 -44.50 -2.48 -20.18
CA LEU A 180 -45.33 -1.43 -19.59
C LEU A 180 -44.46 -0.20 -19.28
N ASN A 181 -44.50 0.82 -20.12
CA ASN A 181 -43.69 2.03 -19.97
C ASN A 181 -44.56 3.26 -19.67
N VAL A 182 -44.34 3.88 -18.52
CA VAL A 182 -44.98 5.12 -18.09
C VAL A 182 -43.90 6.19 -17.90
N THR A 183 -43.82 7.18 -18.79
CA THR A 183 -42.70 8.14 -18.78
C THR A 183 -42.60 9.03 -17.53
N SER A 184 -43.68 9.17 -16.74
CA SER A 184 -43.72 9.98 -15.51
C SER A 184 -44.09 9.14 -14.28
N ASN A 185 -45.26 9.35 -13.65
CA ASN A 185 -45.64 8.67 -12.40
C ASN A 185 -46.65 7.56 -12.65
N LEU A 186 -46.33 6.34 -12.22
CA LEU A 186 -47.23 5.19 -12.10
C LEU A 186 -47.67 5.10 -10.63
N ALA A 187 -48.75 5.78 -10.26
CA ALA A 187 -49.15 5.86 -8.86
C ALA A 187 -49.67 4.50 -8.35
N ARG A 188 -50.31 3.71 -9.20
CA ARG A 188 -50.69 2.33 -8.89
C ARG A 188 -50.68 1.41 -10.11
N LEU A 189 -50.08 0.23 -9.97
CA LEU A 189 -50.22 -0.92 -10.88
C LEU A 189 -50.91 -2.07 -10.16
N THR A 190 -51.89 -2.70 -10.82
CA THR A 190 -52.45 -3.99 -10.40
C THR A 190 -52.38 -4.97 -11.57
N ALA A 191 -51.68 -6.08 -11.38
CA ALA A 191 -51.53 -7.13 -12.39
C ALA A 191 -51.81 -8.53 -11.79
N SER A 192 -52.21 -9.48 -12.64
CA SER A 192 -52.35 -10.88 -12.21
C SER A 192 -50.99 -11.57 -12.13
N SER A 193 -50.12 -11.39 -13.11
CA SER A 193 -48.76 -11.94 -13.14
C SER A 193 -47.90 -11.19 -14.17
N LEU A 194 -46.58 -11.31 -14.04
CA LEU A 194 -45.60 -10.84 -15.02
C LEU A 194 -44.81 -12.05 -15.55
N GLY A 195 -44.90 -12.29 -16.85
CA GLY A 195 -44.21 -13.39 -17.54
C GLY A 195 -42.73 -13.11 -17.82
N SER A 196 -42.04 -14.13 -18.35
CA SER A 196 -40.60 -14.07 -18.65
C SER A 196 -40.23 -12.94 -19.59
N GLY A 197 -39.25 -12.12 -19.24
CA GLY A 197 -38.83 -10.96 -20.02
C GLY A 197 -39.82 -9.79 -20.02
N ALA A 198 -40.89 -9.84 -19.22
CA ALA A 198 -41.79 -8.69 -19.09
C ALA A 198 -41.08 -7.52 -18.40
N VAL A 199 -41.35 -6.29 -18.88
CA VAL A 199 -40.72 -5.06 -18.39
C VAL A 199 -41.78 -4.10 -17.85
N VAL A 200 -41.52 -3.48 -16.70
CA VAL A 200 -42.30 -2.35 -16.18
C VAL A 200 -41.35 -1.19 -15.88
N ASN A 201 -41.58 -0.03 -16.50
CA ASN A 201 -40.71 1.15 -16.35
C ASN A 201 -41.51 2.40 -16.01
N SER A 202 -41.03 3.19 -15.04
CA SER A 202 -41.61 4.49 -14.66
C SER A 202 -40.60 5.41 -13.96
N GLN A 203 -40.81 6.73 -13.92
CA GLN A 203 -39.98 7.60 -13.07
C GLN A 203 -40.29 7.41 -11.57
N THR A 204 -41.54 7.10 -11.26
CA THR A 204 -41.99 6.77 -9.90
C THR A 204 -42.99 5.63 -9.96
N ILE A 205 -42.86 4.67 -9.05
CA ILE A 205 -43.85 3.61 -8.84
C ILE A 205 -44.39 3.77 -7.42
N GLY A 206 -45.64 4.22 -7.30
CA GLY A 206 -46.29 4.39 -6.00
C GLY A 206 -46.60 3.04 -5.35
N VAL A 207 -47.64 2.37 -5.84
CA VAL A 207 -48.07 1.05 -5.35
C VAL A 207 -48.08 0.05 -6.49
N MET A 208 -47.32 -1.02 -6.40
CA MET A 208 -47.43 -2.15 -7.32
C MET A 208 -48.02 -3.37 -6.59
N ASP A 209 -49.06 -3.97 -7.14
CA ASP A 209 -49.66 -5.19 -6.61
C ASP A 209 -49.78 -6.25 -7.73
N VAL A 210 -48.90 -7.25 -7.70
CA VAL A 210 -48.93 -8.39 -8.61
C VAL A 210 -49.31 -9.63 -7.81
N ARG A 211 -50.54 -10.11 -7.99
CA ARG A 211 -51.11 -11.16 -7.12
C ARG A 211 -50.47 -12.53 -7.31
N GLY A 212 -50.01 -12.82 -8.52
CA GLY A 212 -49.42 -14.09 -8.90
C GLY A 212 -47.89 -14.01 -9.03
N GLN A 213 -47.35 -14.89 -9.88
CA GLN A 213 -45.92 -15.02 -10.09
C GLN A 213 -45.36 -13.87 -10.95
N VAL A 214 -44.18 -13.39 -10.57
CA VAL A 214 -43.30 -12.53 -11.37
C VAL A 214 -42.08 -13.39 -11.71
N ASN A 215 -41.86 -13.63 -13.00
CA ASN A 215 -40.87 -14.60 -13.46
C ASN A 215 -39.98 -13.97 -14.54
N HIS A 216 -38.66 -13.94 -14.33
CA HIS A 216 -37.69 -13.34 -15.28
C HIS A 216 -38.08 -11.93 -15.74
N ALA A 217 -38.76 -11.16 -14.89
CA ALA A 217 -39.27 -9.83 -15.24
C ALA A 217 -38.30 -8.74 -14.76
N THR A 218 -38.34 -7.58 -15.42
CA THR A 218 -37.58 -6.38 -15.02
C THR A 218 -38.54 -5.27 -14.63
N ILE A 219 -38.38 -4.72 -13.43
CA ILE A 219 -39.16 -3.59 -12.92
C ILE A 219 -38.18 -2.46 -12.59
N THR A 220 -38.35 -1.29 -13.19
CA THR A 220 -37.43 -0.17 -13.05
C THR A 220 -38.18 1.10 -12.68
N ALA A 221 -37.70 1.77 -11.64
CA ALA A 221 -38.10 3.11 -11.26
C ALA A 221 -36.94 4.10 -11.41
N GLY A 222 -37.21 5.29 -11.93
CA GLY A 222 -36.25 6.39 -12.00
C GLY A 222 -36.03 7.09 -10.66
N SER A 223 -35.83 8.42 -10.71
CA SER A 223 -35.45 9.23 -9.54
C SER A 223 -36.47 9.26 -8.41
N GLY A 224 -37.75 9.00 -8.70
CA GLY A 224 -38.81 8.94 -7.69
C GLY A 224 -38.90 7.59 -6.96
N GLY A 225 -38.22 6.55 -7.46
CA GLY A 225 -38.14 5.25 -6.80
C GLY A 225 -39.47 4.49 -6.72
N ILE A 226 -39.49 3.49 -5.83
CA ILE A 226 -40.62 2.59 -5.56
C ILE A 226 -41.10 2.83 -4.12
N HIS A 227 -42.35 3.26 -3.92
CA HIS A 227 -42.87 3.45 -2.56
C HIS A 227 -43.31 2.12 -1.93
N SER A 228 -44.02 1.27 -2.67
CA SER A 228 -44.40 -0.06 -2.21
C SER A 228 -44.67 -1.02 -3.35
N ALA A 229 -44.22 -2.27 -3.23
CA ALA A 229 -44.60 -3.34 -4.15
C ALA A 229 -44.92 -4.65 -3.40
N SER A 230 -45.99 -5.32 -3.81
CA SER A 230 -46.39 -6.65 -3.34
C SER A 230 -46.44 -7.65 -4.49
N PHE A 231 -45.88 -8.83 -4.26
CA PHE A 231 -45.79 -9.91 -5.23
C PHE A 231 -46.32 -11.23 -4.65
N GLY A 232 -46.98 -12.04 -5.48
CA GLY A 232 -47.32 -13.42 -5.13
C GLY A 232 -46.06 -14.26 -4.96
N SER A 233 -45.20 -14.30 -5.98
CA SER A 233 -43.84 -14.88 -5.89
C SER A 233 -42.91 -14.12 -6.84
N LEU A 234 -41.62 -14.04 -6.53
CA LEU A 234 -40.63 -13.29 -7.29
C LEU A 234 -39.47 -14.22 -7.66
N LEU A 235 -39.41 -14.64 -8.92
CA LEU A 235 -38.45 -15.64 -9.40
C LEU A 235 -37.59 -15.04 -10.52
N ASP A 236 -36.27 -15.17 -10.40
CA ASP A 236 -35.29 -14.76 -11.43
C ASP A 236 -35.49 -13.32 -11.95
N SER A 237 -36.05 -12.44 -11.12
CA SER A 237 -36.54 -11.12 -11.54
C SER A 237 -35.70 -10.00 -10.95
N THR A 238 -35.61 -8.88 -11.67
CA THR A 238 -34.82 -7.71 -11.28
C THR A 238 -35.71 -6.52 -10.99
N ILE A 239 -35.53 -5.89 -9.83
CA ILE A 239 -36.23 -4.68 -9.42
C ILE A 239 -35.19 -3.60 -9.11
N THR A 240 -35.23 -2.49 -9.84
CA THR A 240 -34.29 -1.37 -9.71
C THR A 240 -35.01 -0.06 -9.40
N GLY A 241 -34.41 0.80 -8.58
CA GLY A 241 -34.97 2.12 -8.26
C GLY A 241 -33.94 3.08 -7.68
N ALA A 242 -34.17 4.40 -7.73
CA ALA A 242 -33.35 5.35 -6.97
C ALA A 242 -33.48 5.13 -5.45
N ASN A 243 -34.70 4.80 -4.99
CA ASN A 243 -35.00 4.32 -3.64
C ASN A 243 -36.09 3.26 -3.72
N ILE A 244 -36.09 2.30 -2.80
CA ILE A 244 -37.12 1.27 -2.67
C ILE A 244 -37.60 1.30 -1.21
N ASN A 245 -38.82 1.74 -0.95
CA ASN A 245 -39.30 1.81 0.43
C ASN A 245 -39.71 0.42 0.94
N SER A 246 -40.76 -0.21 0.43
CA SER A 246 -41.16 -1.54 0.94
C SER A 246 -41.47 -2.56 -0.14
N ILE A 247 -40.90 -3.77 -0.03
CA ILE A 247 -41.22 -4.94 -0.85
C ILE A 247 -41.83 -6.03 0.03
N ALA A 248 -42.95 -6.61 -0.41
CA ALA A 248 -43.57 -7.77 0.23
C ALA A 248 -43.79 -8.90 -0.78
N VAL A 249 -43.32 -10.10 -0.47
CA VAL A 249 -43.50 -11.31 -1.27
C VAL A 249 -44.28 -12.34 -0.46
N ALA A 250 -45.46 -12.72 -0.93
CA ALA A 250 -46.36 -13.61 -0.22
C ALA A 250 -45.96 -15.10 -0.30
N GLY A 251 -45.22 -15.48 -1.34
CA GLY A 251 -44.63 -16.80 -1.58
C GLY A 251 -43.11 -16.71 -1.69
N ASP A 252 -42.52 -17.46 -2.62
CA ASP A 252 -41.07 -17.58 -2.73
C ASP A 252 -40.43 -16.37 -3.41
N MET A 253 -39.22 -16.03 -2.95
CA MET A 253 -38.32 -15.09 -3.62
C MET A 253 -37.03 -15.84 -3.94
N LEU A 254 -36.79 -16.18 -5.20
CA LEU A 254 -35.64 -17.00 -5.60
C LEU A 254 -34.85 -16.32 -6.72
N ARG A 255 -33.51 -16.34 -6.60
CA ARG A 255 -32.54 -15.78 -7.58
C ARG A 255 -32.91 -14.39 -8.11
N SER A 256 -33.56 -13.59 -7.27
CA SER A 256 -34.08 -12.27 -7.65
C SER A 256 -33.21 -11.16 -7.09
N LYS A 257 -33.23 -10.01 -7.77
CA LYS A 257 -32.36 -8.86 -7.49
C LYS A 257 -33.21 -7.64 -7.10
N LEU A 258 -32.90 -7.01 -5.97
CA LEU A 258 -33.46 -5.73 -5.53
C LEU A 258 -32.32 -4.71 -5.42
N ILE A 259 -32.35 -3.66 -6.22
CA ILE A 259 -31.20 -2.77 -6.42
C ILE A 259 -31.63 -1.31 -6.24
N ALA A 260 -31.01 -0.60 -5.30
CA ALA A 260 -31.26 0.82 -5.04
C ALA A 260 -30.04 1.69 -5.39
N ASN A 261 -30.14 2.43 -6.50
CA ASN A 261 -29.13 3.37 -6.98
C ASN A 261 -27.72 2.76 -7.12
N ILE A 262 -27.63 1.62 -7.81
CA ILE A 262 -26.39 0.91 -8.15
C ILE A 262 -26.52 0.44 -9.61
N GLU A 263 -25.42 0.55 -10.36
CA GLU A 263 -25.23 -0.07 -11.67
C GLU A 263 -24.27 -1.24 -11.51
N SER A 264 -24.61 -2.39 -12.11
CA SER A 264 -23.74 -3.57 -12.07
C SER A 264 -22.43 -3.29 -12.79
N GLY A 265 -21.36 -3.87 -12.28
CA GLY A 265 -20.08 -3.88 -12.96
C GLY A 265 -20.07 -4.68 -14.28
N THR A 266 -18.87 -4.96 -14.74
CA THR A 266 -18.57 -5.65 -16.00
C THR A 266 -19.02 -7.11 -16.03
N ASP A 267 -19.19 -7.76 -14.87
CA ASP A 267 -19.69 -9.13 -14.76
C ASP A 267 -21.23 -9.23 -14.86
N GLY A 268 -21.94 -8.11 -14.81
CA GLY A 268 -23.41 -8.07 -14.81
C GLY A 268 -24.05 -8.69 -13.55
N GLU A 269 -23.23 -9.02 -12.55
CA GLU A 269 -23.65 -9.42 -11.23
C GLU A 269 -23.77 -8.16 -10.34
N PHE A 270 -24.64 -8.19 -9.33
CA PHE A 270 -24.78 -7.07 -8.38
C PHE A 270 -24.32 -7.56 -7.01
N GLY A 271 -23.65 -6.69 -6.27
CA GLY A 271 -22.93 -7.06 -5.06
C GLY A 271 -21.58 -7.71 -5.36
N THR A 272 -20.92 -7.27 -6.43
CA THR A 272 -19.54 -7.61 -6.82
C THR A 272 -18.67 -6.35 -6.82
N MET A 273 -17.35 -6.53 -6.83
CA MET A 273 -16.39 -5.46 -6.52
C MET A 273 -16.38 -4.31 -7.54
N ASP A 274 -16.89 -4.51 -8.75
CA ASP A 274 -16.88 -3.52 -9.83
C ASP A 274 -18.20 -2.75 -10.00
N ASP A 275 -19.16 -2.92 -9.07
CA ASP A 275 -20.41 -2.15 -9.01
C ASP A 275 -20.18 -0.64 -8.75
N THR A 276 -21.00 0.21 -9.39
CA THR A 276 -20.91 1.67 -9.28
C THR A 276 -22.22 2.31 -8.83
N VAL A 277 -22.15 3.54 -8.29
CA VAL A 277 -23.36 4.31 -7.93
C VAL A 277 -23.97 4.93 -9.19
N ALA A 278 -25.23 4.59 -9.51
CA ALA A 278 -25.94 5.12 -10.68
C ALA A 278 -26.09 6.66 -10.66
N SER A 279 -26.28 7.25 -9.48
CA SER A 279 -26.40 8.68 -9.27
C SER A 279 -25.73 9.11 -7.97
N SER A 280 -24.65 9.89 -8.08
CA SER A 280 -23.86 10.38 -6.94
C SER A 280 -24.60 11.40 -6.05
N THR A 281 -25.72 11.96 -6.52
CA THR A 281 -26.54 12.92 -5.74
C THR A 281 -27.64 12.26 -4.92
N VAL A 282 -27.81 10.94 -5.01
CA VAL A 282 -28.86 10.18 -4.33
C VAL A 282 -28.19 9.11 -3.46
N VAL A 283 -28.66 8.94 -2.24
CA VAL A 283 -28.29 7.79 -1.40
C VAL A 283 -29.41 6.76 -1.54
N GLY A 284 -29.15 5.66 -2.25
CA GLY A 284 -30.17 4.66 -2.50
C GLY A 284 -30.48 3.86 -1.24
N LYS A 285 -31.75 3.79 -0.86
CA LYS A 285 -32.22 3.07 0.33
C LYS A 285 -33.20 1.97 -0.02
N ILE A 286 -33.15 0.88 0.73
CA ILE A 286 -34.15 -0.20 0.73
C ILE A 286 -34.73 -0.31 2.15
N ASN A 287 -35.91 0.25 2.46
CA ASN A 287 -36.34 0.34 3.87
C ASN A 287 -36.82 -1.00 4.48
N ALA A 288 -37.58 -1.80 3.73
CA ALA A 288 -38.05 -3.10 4.21
C ALA A 288 -38.30 -4.11 3.09
N VAL A 289 -37.90 -5.35 3.33
CA VAL A 289 -38.21 -6.51 2.47
C VAL A 289 -38.80 -7.62 3.34
N LYS A 290 -40.01 -8.06 3.02
CA LYS A 290 -40.70 -9.14 3.74
C LYS A 290 -41.01 -10.28 2.78
N VAL A 291 -40.54 -11.49 3.09
CA VAL A 291 -40.78 -12.70 2.29
C VAL A 291 -41.45 -13.76 3.15
N SER A 292 -42.59 -14.29 2.73
CA SER A 292 -43.31 -15.31 3.49
C SER A 292 -42.96 -16.75 3.08
N GLY A 293 -42.42 -16.97 1.87
CA GLY A 293 -41.92 -18.25 1.36
C GLY A 293 -40.40 -18.42 1.46
N GLU A 294 -39.82 -19.29 0.64
CA GLU A 294 -38.38 -19.60 0.62
C GLU A 294 -37.55 -18.48 -0.01
N THR A 295 -36.31 -18.31 0.47
CA THR A 295 -35.36 -17.27 0.02
C THR A 295 -34.05 -17.83 -0.55
N LYS A 296 -33.95 -19.15 -0.69
CA LYS A 296 -32.81 -19.87 -1.24
C LYS A 296 -33.31 -20.98 -2.16
N ASP A 297 -32.60 -21.25 -3.25
CA ASP A 297 -32.92 -22.40 -4.10
C ASP A 297 -32.28 -23.71 -3.61
N SER A 298 -32.53 -24.80 -4.34
CA SER A 298 -32.03 -26.15 -4.01
C SER A 298 -30.50 -26.26 -4.03
N ASP A 299 -29.83 -25.37 -4.76
CA ASP A 299 -28.38 -25.34 -4.92
C ASP A 299 -27.73 -24.37 -3.92
N GLY A 300 -28.53 -23.68 -3.10
CA GLY A 300 -28.09 -22.74 -2.08
C GLY A 300 -27.89 -21.31 -2.59
N ASN A 301 -28.29 -20.99 -3.83
CA ASN A 301 -28.16 -19.63 -4.36
C ASN A 301 -29.11 -18.68 -3.63
N LEU A 302 -28.59 -17.51 -3.27
CA LEU A 302 -29.31 -16.47 -2.52
C LEU A 302 -29.79 -15.35 -3.46
N ASN A 303 -30.78 -14.60 -2.99
CA ASN A 303 -31.21 -13.35 -3.62
C ASN A 303 -30.18 -12.22 -3.40
N GLN A 304 -30.13 -11.26 -4.31
CA GLN A 304 -29.28 -10.06 -4.20
C GLN A 304 -30.13 -8.86 -3.75
N ILE A 305 -29.74 -8.20 -2.65
CA ILE A 305 -30.39 -6.98 -2.17
C ILE A 305 -29.30 -5.93 -1.91
N VAL A 306 -29.16 -4.98 -2.83
CA VAL A 306 -28.00 -4.11 -2.95
C VAL A 306 -28.44 -2.65 -2.98
N ALA A 307 -27.78 -1.78 -2.22
CA ALA A 307 -28.12 -0.36 -2.16
C ALA A 307 -26.86 0.52 -1.98
N SER A 308 -26.83 1.72 -2.56
CA SER A 308 -25.73 2.67 -2.29
C SER A 308 -25.77 3.26 -0.87
N GLY A 309 -26.87 3.07 -0.12
CA GLY A 309 -27.07 3.47 1.27
C GLY A 309 -27.66 2.34 2.13
N ASP A 310 -28.63 2.65 2.99
CA ASP A 310 -29.17 1.68 3.95
C ASP A 310 -30.11 0.66 3.33
N VAL A 311 -29.86 -0.62 3.62
CA VAL A 311 -30.86 -1.68 3.59
C VAL A 311 -31.38 -1.90 5.02
N GLY A 312 -32.68 -1.67 5.22
CA GLY A 312 -33.39 -1.85 6.48
C GLY A 312 -33.81 -3.31 6.71
N SER A 313 -34.98 -3.53 7.33
CA SER A 313 -35.35 -4.87 7.79
C SER A 313 -35.63 -5.83 6.63
N VAL A 314 -34.85 -6.91 6.53
CA VAL A 314 -35.15 -8.06 5.68
C VAL A 314 -35.65 -9.18 6.59
N SER A 315 -36.88 -9.65 6.39
CA SER A 315 -37.54 -10.61 7.29
C SER A 315 -38.33 -11.66 6.53
N GLY A 316 -38.32 -12.91 7.01
CA GLY A 316 -39.03 -14.00 6.36
C GLY A 316 -38.75 -15.40 6.91
N ARG A 317 -39.49 -16.40 6.42
CA ARG A 317 -39.30 -17.81 6.77
C ARG A 317 -37.96 -18.28 6.19
N GLY A 318 -37.01 -18.68 7.05
CA GLY A 318 -35.69 -19.17 6.62
C GLY A 318 -34.57 -18.13 6.56
N ILE A 319 -34.84 -16.86 6.91
CA ILE A 319 -33.82 -15.80 7.01
C ILE A 319 -33.19 -15.83 8.41
N THR A 320 -31.91 -16.21 8.47
CA THR A 320 -31.00 -16.22 9.63
C THR A 320 -29.74 -15.41 9.28
N SER A 321 -28.81 -15.20 10.20
CA SER A 321 -27.52 -14.53 9.88
C SER A 321 -26.73 -15.22 8.76
N ALA A 322 -26.93 -16.53 8.53
CA ALA A 322 -26.28 -17.32 7.49
C ALA A 322 -27.04 -17.34 6.14
N THR A 323 -28.27 -16.82 6.10
CA THR A 323 -29.15 -16.79 4.91
C THR A 323 -29.66 -15.38 4.59
N ALA A 324 -29.09 -14.37 5.25
CA ALA A 324 -29.34 -12.97 4.94
C ALA A 324 -28.79 -12.64 3.54
N PRO A 325 -29.54 -11.89 2.71
CA PRO A 325 -29.03 -11.45 1.41
C PRO A 325 -27.76 -10.62 1.59
N LYS A 326 -26.84 -10.70 0.62
CA LYS A 326 -25.60 -9.90 0.61
C LYS A 326 -25.96 -8.41 0.62
N VAL A 327 -25.97 -7.78 1.80
CA VAL A 327 -26.18 -6.35 1.96
C VAL A 327 -24.85 -5.65 1.69
N TRP A 328 -24.73 -5.09 0.50
CA TRP A 328 -23.70 -4.12 0.17
C TRP A 328 -24.15 -2.75 0.65
N LYS A 329 -23.41 -2.17 1.59
CA LYS A 329 -23.51 -0.75 1.97
C LYS A 329 -22.23 -0.08 1.47
N TYR A 330 -22.36 1.09 0.87
CA TYR A 330 -21.26 1.94 0.40
C TYR A 330 -20.54 1.39 -0.83
N ALA A 331 -21.11 1.66 -2.01
CA ALA A 331 -20.33 1.59 -3.23
C ALA A 331 -19.20 2.63 -3.16
N ALA A 332 -17.99 2.14 -2.97
CA ALA A 332 -17.06 2.08 -4.07
C ALA A 332 -16.08 0.93 -3.80
N SER A 333 -15.76 0.13 -4.82
CA SER A 333 -14.34 -0.12 -5.06
C SER A 333 -13.67 1.25 -5.25
N SER A 334 -13.40 1.90 -4.13
CA SER A 334 -12.70 3.17 -4.13
C SER A 334 -11.24 2.84 -4.32
N PHE A 335 -10.59 3.67 -5.13
CA PHE A 335 -9.15 3.66 -5.28
C PHE A 335 -8.67 5.03 -4.85
N ILE A 336 -7.62 5.06 -4.04
CA ILE A 336 -6.94 6.31 -3.73
C ILE A 336 -5.92 6.53 -4.83
N LYS A 337 -6.11 7.59 -5.63
CA LYS A 337 -5.21 7.87 -6.76
C LYS A 337 -3.82 8.17 -6.23
N LEU A 338 -2.80 7.53 -6.81
CA LEU A 338 -1.41 7.76 -6.46
C LEU A 338 -0.68 8.34 -7.68
N LYS A 339 -0.23 9.58 -7.57
CA LYS A 339 0.53 10.25 -8.61
C LYS A 339 2.00 10.28 -8.23
N VAL A 340 2.84 9.55 -8.96
CA VAL A 340 4.29 9.72 -8.91
C VAL A 340 4.71 10.67 -10.03
N ALA A 341 5.49 11.70 -9.69
CA ALA A 341 5.97 12.68 -10.66
C ALA A 341 7.38 13.14 -10.30
N GLN A 342 8.11 13.67 -11.28
CA GLN A 342 9.37 14.37 -11.04
C GLN A 342 9.09 15.86 -10.82
N GLU A 343 9.80 16.52 -9.90
CA GLU A 343 9.60 17.95 -9.61
C GLU A 343 9.88 18.88 -10.81
N SER A 344 10.72 18.40 -11.73
CA SER A 344 11.06 19.02 -13.00
C SER A 344 11.38 17.90 -14.00
N GLY A 345 11.43 18.23 -15.30
CA GLY A 345 11.76 17.23 -16.33
C GLY A 345 13.14 16.63 -16.06
N ARG A 346 13.18 15.31 -15.78
CA ARG A 346 14.38 14.56 -15.35
C ARG A 346 15.03 15.07 -14.07
N ALA A 347 14.23 15.43 -13.07
CA ALA A 347 14.75 15.78 -11.75
C ALA A 347 15.70 14.71 -11.19
N THR A 348 15.38 13.42 -11.38
CA THR A 348 16.22 12.30 -10.93
C THR A 348 17.39 12.00 -11.88
N GLY A 349 17.52 12.71 -13.00
CA GLY A 349 18.42 12.37 -14.10
C GLY A 349 17.90 11.27 -15.04
N TYR A 350 16.83 10.55 -14.65
CA TYR A 350 16.25 9.46 -15.43
C TYR A 350 14.94 9.87 -16.12
N TYR A 351 14.64 9.21 -17.24
CA TYR A 351 13.31 9.31 -17.87
C TYR A 351 12.30 8.45 -17.11
N ASP A 352 11.00 8.73 -17.26
CA ASP A 352 9.93 7.94 -16.64
C ASP A 352 9.92 6.47 -17.08
N SER A 353 10.50 6.14 -18.25
CA SER A 353 10.72 4.77 -18.71
C SER A 353 11.90 4.05 -18.04
N GLN A 354 12.62 4.74 -17.16
CA GLN A 354 13.80 4.26 -16.42
C GLN A 354 13.61 4.40 -14.90
N ILE A 355 12.43 4.82 -14.47
CA ILE A 355 12.00 4.87 -13.07
C ILE A 355 11.04 3.71 -12.88
N TRP A 356 11.29 2.84 -11.91
CA TRP A 356 10.55 1.62 -11.65
C TRP A 356 9.82 1.73 -10.32
N ILE A 357 8.58 1.22 -10.28
CA ILE A 357 7.71 1.24 -9.12
C ILE A 357 7.26 -0.19 -8.84
N ALA A 358 7.54 -0.66 -7.63
CA ALA A 358 6.97 -1.89 -7.08
C ALA A 358 6.02 -1.52 -5.93
N VAL A 359 4.81 -2.05 -5.96
CA VAL A 359 3.84 -1.88 -4.87
C VAL A 359 3.43 -3.25 -4.38
N PHE A 360 3.61 -3.50 -3.08
CA PHE A 360 3.32 -4.79 -2.46
C PHE A 360 2.94 -4.61 -1.00
N GLY A 361 2.32 -5.63 -0.42
CA GLY A 361 1.94 -5.58 0.98
C GLY A 361 1.05 -6.74 1.40
N GLN A 362 0.24 -6.53 2.43
CA GLN A 362 -0.65 -7.55 2.98
C GLN A 362 -2.08 -7.06 3.15
N GLU A 363 -3.03 -7.93 2.83
CA GLU A 363 -4.42 -7.80 3.27
C GLU A 363 -4.56 -8.44 4.66
N ILE A 364 -4.92 -7.65 5.67
CA ILE A 364 -5.17 -8.12 7.04
C ILE A 364 -6.49 -7.57 7.57
N ALA A 365 -7.12 -8.34 8.47
CA ALA A 365 -8.27 -7.85 9.21
C ALA A 365 -7.86 -6.63 10.04
N THR A 366 -8.67 -5.56 10.02
CA THR A 366 -8.43 -4.39 10.87
C THR A 366 -8.48 -4.84 12.32
N PRO A 367 -7.34 -4.87 13.03
CA PRO A 367 -7.33 -5.40 14.39
C PRO A 367 -8.12 -4.45 15.31
N GLY A 368 -8.90 -5.03 16.22
CA GLY A 368 -9.42 -4.27 17.36
C GLY A 368 -8.27 -3.87 18.29
N PRO A 369 -8.47 -2.90 19.20
CA PRO A 369 -7.46 -2.50 20.18
C PRO A 369 -6.88 -3.72 20.91
N GLY A 370 -5.56 -3.92 20.80
CA GLY A 370 -4.83 -4.99 21.49
C GLY A 370 -5.01 -6.40 20.92
N VAL A 371 -5.47 -6.52 19.67
CA VAL A 371 -5.57 -7.79 18.94
C VAL A 371 -4.39 -7.91 17.97
N ILE A 372 -3.62 -9.00 18.06
CA ILE A 372 -2.59 -9.29 17.04
C ILE A 372 -3.32 -9.63 15.73
N PRO A 373 -3.05 -8.91 14.62
CA PRO A 373 -3.66 -9.24 13.34
C PRO A 373 -3.23 -10.64 12.88
N PRO A 374 -4.15 -11.47 12.37
CA PRO A 374 -3.79 -12.75 11.76
C PRO A 374 -2.86 -12.54 10.57
N VAL A 375 -2.07 -13.57 10.21
CA VAL A 375 -1.16 -13.52 9.06
C VAL A 375 -1.92 -13.11 7.81
N GLY A 376 -1.50 -11.99 7.22
CA GLY A 376 -2.13 -11.41 6.05
C GLY A 376 -1.87 -12.15 4.77
N LYS A 377 -2.74 -11.92 3.78
CA LYS A 377 -2.51 -12.38 2.41
C LYS A 377 -1.60 -11.39 1.71
N SER A 378 -0.40 -11.84 1.35
CA SER A 378 0.56 -11.01 0.62
C SER A 378 0.11 -10.77 -0.82
N TYR A 379 0.22 -9.52 -1.28
CA TYR A 379 -0.18 -9.08 -2.62
C TYR A 379 0.84 -8.11 -3.24
N TYR A 380 0.71 -7.91 -4.55
CA TYR A 380 1.42 -6.88 -5.31
C TYR A 380 0.55 -6.26 -6.41
N LEU A 381 0.95 -5.10 -6.94
CA LEU A 381 0.29 -4.39 -8.04
C LEU A 381 1.26 -4.19 -9.22
N VAL A 382 0.78 -4.37 -10.45
CA VAL A 382 1.55 -4.15 -11.69
C VAL A 382 0.72 -3.41 -12.76
N ALA A 383 1.39 -2.68 -13.65
CA ALA A 383 0.73 -1.81 -14.62
C ALA A 383 0.11 -2.54 -15.82
N ASP A 384 0.47 -3.80 -16.05
CA ASP A 384 0.00 -4.64 -17.15
C ASP A 384 -1.20 -5.54 -16.77
N GLN A 385 -1.50 -5.67 -15.46
CA GLN A 385 -2.66 -6.40 -14.96
C GLN A 385 -3.62 -5.42 -14.28
N LEU A 386 -4.53 -4.86 -15.09
CA LEU A 386 -5.52 -3.90 -14.67
C LEU A 386 -6.93 -4.42 -14.94
N GLU A 387 -7.86 -4.10 -14.06
CA GLU A 387 -9.30 -4.28 -14.26
C GLU A 387 -9.95 -2.92 -14.41
N SER A 388 -10.67 -2.69 -15.52
CA SER A 388 -11.28 -1.39 -15.84
C SER A 388 -10.30 -0.20 -15.76
N GLY A 389 -9.01 -0.45 -16.06
CA GLY A 389 -7.95 0.54 -15.99
C GLY A 389 -7.43 0.84 -14.58
N LYS A 390 -7.75 -0.01 -13.59
CA LYS A 390 -7.29 0.11 -12.19
C LYS A 390 -6.44 -1.09 -11.75
N PRO A 391 -5.46 -0.89 -10.86
CA PRO A 391 -4.63 -1.99 -10.37
C PRO A 391 -5.43 -2.92 -9.46
N VAL A 392 -5.16 -4.22 -9.54
CA VAL A 392 -5.80 -5.24 -8.69
C VAL A 392 -4.75 -5.93 -7.82
N PRO A 393 -5.01 -6.18 -6.53
CA PRO A 393 -4.13 -6.99 -5.68
C PRO A 393 -3.95 -8.40 -6.28
N ILE A 394 -2.70 -8.74 -6.63
CA ILE A 394 -2.34 -10.08 -7.13
C ILE A 394 -1.57 -10.80 -6.04
N SER A 395 -1.93 -12.04 -5.75
CA SER A 395 -1.22 -12.83 -4.73
C SER A 395 0.22 -13.11 -5.15
N THR A 396 1.15 -12.93 -4.21
CA THR A 396 2.56 -13.29 -4.38
C THR A 396 2.81 -14.81 -4.34
N ALA A 397 1.88 -15.61 -3.80
CA ALA A 397 2.06 -17.04 -3.58
C ALA A 397 2.27 -17.86 -4.87
N GLY A 398 1.83 -17.33 -6.02
CA GLY A 398 2.02 -17.97 -7.33
C GLY A 398 3.34 -17.63 -8.01
N LEU A 399 4.11 -16.67 -7.50
CA LEU A 399 5.36 -16.22 -8.12
C LEU A 399 6.43 -17.32 -8.00
N GLN A 400 7.09 -17.63 -9.11
CA GLN A 400 8.15 -18.63 -9.18
C GLN A 400 9.49 -17.93 -9.45
N PRO A 401 10.61 -18.48 -8.93
CA PRO A 401 11.96 -18.04 -9.32
C PRO A 401 12.12 -18.00 -10.84
N GLY A 402 12.64 -16.88 -11.35
CA GLY A 402 12.93 -16.70 -12.76
C GLY A 402 14.26 -17.36 -13.15
N SER A 403 14.54 -17.42 -14.46
CA SER A 403 15.73 -18.07 -15.00
C SER A 403 17.07 -17.43 -14.62
N GLY A 404 17.06 -16.19 -14.11
CA GLY A 404 18.25 -15.48 -13.62
C GLY A 404 18.30 -15.29 -12.10
N THR A 405 17.35 -15.88 -11.34
CA THR A 405 17.18 -15.62 -9.89
C THR A 405 16.91 -16.93 -9.14
N PRO A 406 17.85 -17.90 -9.12
CA PRO A 406 17.61 -19.26 -8.63
C PRO A 406 17.29 -19.40 -7.13
N ASP A 407 17.45 -18.37 -6.31
CA ASP A 407 17.14 -18.42 -4.87
C ASP A 407 15.64 -18.28 -4.57
N GLN A 408 15.02 -17.17 -4.99
CA GLN A 408 13.63 -16.80 -4.68
C GLN A 408 13.00 -16.04 -5.85
N ALA A 409 11.67 -16.03 -5.92
CA ALA A 409 10.95 -15.26 -6.92
C ALA A 409 11.17 -13.76 -6.68
N ILE A 410 11.44 -13.00 -7.74
CA ILE A 410 11.55 -11.54 -7.68
C ILE A 410 10.18 -10.92 -7.85
N LEU A 411 9.87 -9.95 -7.01
CA LEU A 411 8.65 -9.17 -7.08
C LEU A 411 8.59 -8.38 -8.40
N PRO A 412 7.50 -8.51 -9.17
CA PRO A 412 7.31 -7.69 -10.37
C PRO A 412 7.28 -6.19 -10.09
N SER A 413 7.81 -5.40 -11.02
CA SER A 413 7.75 -3.93 -10.98
C SER A 413 7.41 -3.37 -12.36
N SER A 414 6.85 -2.16 -12.39
CA SER A 414 6.45 -1.48 -13.62
C SER A 414 7.08 -0.09 -13.68
N THR A 415 7.47 0.35 -14.89
CA THR A 415 8.03 1.69 -15.05
C THR A 415 6.99 2.78 -14.80
N LEU A 416 7.41 3.96 -14.39
CA LEU A 416 6.53 5.13 -14.23
C LEU A 416 5.79 5.44 -15.54
N ALA A 417 6.47 5.31 -16.68
CA ALA A 417 5.86 5.43 -18.00
C ALA A 417 4.79 4.35 -18.29
N ALA A 418 4.95 3.13 -17.79
CA ALA A 418 3.94 2.07 -17.97
C ALA A 418 2.68 2.34 -17.12
N TRP A 419 2.87 2.88 -15.92
CA TRP A 419 1.78 3.27 -15.04
C TRP A 419 0.91 4.38 -15.63
N ASP A 420 1.49 5.38 -16.31
CA ASP A 420 0.78 6.42 -17.10
C ASP A 420 -0.54 6.94 -16.47
N GLY A 421 -0.47 7.35 -15.19
CA GLY A 421 -1.63 7.88 -14.44
C GLY A 421 -2.68 6.85 -13.98
N LYS A 422 -2.43 5.55 -14.18
CA LYS A 422 -3.29 4.43 -13.75
C LYS A 422 -3.03 3.98 -12.31
N LEU A 423 -1.88 4.35 -11.74
CA LEU A 423 -1.47 3.93 -10.40
C LEU A 423 -2.46 4.46 -9.34
N SER A 424 -2.94 3.54 -8.51
CA SER A 424 -3.85 3.84 -7.41
C SER A 424 -3.85 2.72 -6.38
N LEU A 425 -4.07 3.07 -5.12
CA LEU A 425 -4.16 2.11 -4.02
C LEU A 425 -5.60 1.61 -3.88
N PRO A 426 -5.83 0.29 -3.85
CA PRO A 426 -7.16 -0.26 -3.60
C PRO A 426 -7.62 0.07 -2.19
N VAL A 427 -8.91 0.36 -2.02
CA VAL A 427 -9.52 0.47 -0.69
C VAL A 427 -10.08 -0.90 -0.29
N PRO A 428 -9.74 -1.40 0.90
CA PRO A 428 -10.18 -2.72 1.35
C PRO A 428 -11.66 -2.70 1.77
N PRO A 429 -12.31 -3.88 1.88
CA PRO A 429 -13.64 -3.99 2.47
C PRO A 429 -13.70 -3.41 3.90
N PRO A 430 -14.88 -2.95 4.39
CA PRO A 430 -15.00 -2.49 5.77
C PRO A 430 -14.53 -3.52 6.79
N GLY A 431 -13.66 -3.11 7.71
CA GLY A 431 -13.05 -4.01 8.70
C GLY A 431 -11.83 -4.80 8.21
N GLN A 432 -11.34 -4.51 6.99
CA GLN A 432 -10.06 -4.97 6.46
C GLN A 432 -9.13 -3.76 6.25
N GLN A 433 -7.83 -4.01 6.19
CA GLN A 433 -6.82 -3.04 5.80
C GLN A 433 -5.82 -3.63 4.80
N PHE A 434 -5.33 -2.79 3.89
CA PHE A 434 -4.17 -3.10 3.06
C PHE A 434 -2.98 -2.34 3.62
N THR A 435 -1.98 -3.06 4.11
CA THR A 435 -0.67 -2.49 4.45
C THR A 435 0.27 -2.72 3.28
N GLY A 436 1.37 -1.97 3.19
CA GLY A 436 2.36 -2.23 2.16
C GLY A 436 3.48 -1.20 2.03
N ARG A 437 4.32 -1.41 1.02
CA ARG A 437 5.39 -0.53 0.61
C ARG A 437 5.23 -0.14 -0.85
N ILE A 438 5.58 1.11 -1.15
CA ILE A 438 5.78 1.62 -2.51
C ILE A 438 7.28 1.84 -2.66
N VAL A 439 7.96 0.95 -3.38
CA VAL A 439 9.40 1.05 -3.65
C VAL A 439 9.61 1.71 -5.01
N ILE A 440 10.36 2.80 -5.02
CA ILE A 440 10.71 3.54 -6.23
C ILE A 440 12.21 3.36 -6.46
N SER A 441 12.58 2.84 -7.63
CA SER A 441 13.97 2.62 -8.04
C SER A 441 14.25 3.30 -9.37
N VAL A 442 15.52 3.64 -9.62
CA VAL A 442 15.94 4.32 -10.84
C VAL A 442 17.07 3.56 -11.55
N GLY A 443 17.06 3.61 -12.89
CA GLY A 443 18.02 2.92 -13.75
C GLY A 443 17.71 1.44 -13.95
N ALA A 444 17.33 0.72 -12.89
CA ALA A 444 16.98 -0.69 -12.91
C ALA A 444 15.85 -1.01 -11.90
N PRO A 445 15.07 -2.08 -12.12
CA PRO A 445 14.06 -2.51 -11.16
C PRO A 445 14.69 -3.08 -9.89
N ILE A 446 14.06 -2.81 -8.75
CA ILE A 446 14.43 -3.43 -7.48
C ILE A 446 14.28 -4.96 -7.53
N GLN A 447 15.19 -5.69 -6.87
CA GLN A 447 15.19 -7.15 -6.82
C GLN A 447 14.64 -7.65 -5.48
N ALA A 448 13.44 -7.18 -5.08
CA ALA A 448 12.81 -7.61 -3.84
C ALA A 448 12.37 -9.08 -3.93
N GLN A 449 12.75 -9.91 -2.95
CA GLN A 449 12.54 -11.36 -2.99
C GLN A 449 11.25 -11.77 -2.29
N VAL A 450 10.54 -12.76 -2.85
CA VAL A 450 9.34 -13.36 -2.27
C VAL A 450 9.72 -14.65 -1.55
N THR A 451 9.44 -14.70 -0.24
CA THR A 451 9.75 -15.85 0.60
C THR A 451 8.90 -17.05 0.23
N THR A 452 9.52 -18.23 0.23
CA THR A 452 8.85 -19.48 -0.17
C THR A 452 7.94 -20.07 0.92
N SER A 453 8.10 -19.65 2.18
CA SER A 453 7.38 -20.21 3.33
C SER A 453 5.97 -19.65 3.51
N ASN A 454 5.76 -18.37 3.22
CA ASN A 454 4.49 -17.67 3.44
C ASN A 454 4.16 -16.63 2.34
N GLY A 455 4.99 -16.52 1.29
CA GLY A 455 4.78 -15.59 0.19
C GLY A 455 4.97 -14.11 0.56
N THR A 456 5.56 -13.79 1.71
CA THR A 456 5.87 -12.40 2.07
C THR A 456 7.00 -11.86 1.22
N VAL A 457 7.06 -10.55 1.04
CA VAL A 457 8.18 -9.91 0.34
C VAL A 457 9.23 -9.52 1.37
N SER A 458 10.43 -10.08 1.23
CA SER A 458 11.62 -9.60 1.92
C SER A 458 12.03 -8.28 1.27
N ALA A 459 12.00 -7.21 2.06
CA ALA A 459 12.52 -5.94 1.60
C ALA A 459 14.04 -6.04 1.37
N PRO A 460 14.60 -5.30 0.40
CA PRO A 460 16.04 -5.33 0.18
C PRO A 460 16.77 -4.65 1.33
N SER A 461 17.79 -5.32 1.86
CA SER A 461 18.61 -4.89 2.99
C SER A 461 19.79 -4.06 2.49
N SER A 462 19.89 -2.82 2.95
CA SER A 462 20.94 -1.90 2.50
C SER A 462 22.29 -2.12 3.20
N GLY A 463 22.26 -2.73 4.39
CA GLY A 463 23.45 -3.15 5.14
C GLY A 463 24.09 -4.44 4.60
N SER A 464 23.38 -5.23 3.78
CA SER A 464 23.85 -6.52 3.30
C SER A 464 24.56 -6.42 1.94
N LEU A 465 25.85 -6.76 1.92
CA LEU A 465 26.65 -6.82 0.70
C LEU A 465 26.20 -7.88 -0.31
N THR A 466 25.48 -8.89 0.17
CA THR A 466 24.99 -10.02 -0.63
C THR A 466 23.56 -9.81 -1.11
N ASP A 467 22.90 -8.70 -0.74
CA ASP A 467 21.54 -8.40 -1.20
C ASP A 467 21.50 -8.31 -2.73
N PRO A 468 20.52 -8.92 -3.41
CA PRO A 468 20.41 -8.88 -4.87
C PRO A 468 20.08 -7.50 -5.43
N SER A 469 19.67 -6.56 -4.58
CA SER A 469 19.48 -5.16 -4.93
C SER A 469 20.71 -4.30 -4.66
N ASN A 470 21.82 -4.88 -4.16
CA ASN A 470 23.08 -4.16 -3.99
C ASN A 470 23.54 -3.60 -5.34
N GLY A 471 23.67 -2.27 -5.42
CA GLY A 471 23.95 -1.56 -6.67
C GLY A 471 22.76 -0.82 -7.30
N THR A 472 21.53 -1.04 -6.83
CA THR A 472 20.32 -0.34 -7.30
C THR A 472 20.03 0.88 -6.44
N ILE A 473 19.72 2.01 -7.08
CA ILE A 473 19.32 3.23 -6.38
C ILE A 473 17.80 3.18 -6.18
N TYR A 474 17.36 3.17 -4.92
CA TYR A 474 15.95 3.12 -4.57
C TYR A 474 15.67 3.78 -3.23
N ASP A 475 14.39 4.04 -3.01
CA ASP A 475 13.83 4.44 -1.73
C ASP A 475 12.38 3.96 -1.64
N PHE A 476 11.74 4.06 -0.47
CA PHE A 476 10.38 3.56 -0.30
C PHE A 476 9.50 4.44 0.59
N LEU A 477 8.19 4.22 0.43
CA LEU A 477 7.15 4.73 1.30
C LEU A 477 6.41 3.55 1.92
N GLU A 478 6.00 3.68 3.17
CA GLU A 478 5.15 2.71 3.85
C GLU A 478 3.73 3.25 3.88
N PHE A 479 2.74 2.40 3.62
CA PHE A 479 1.35 2.82 3.62
C PHE A 479 0.42 1.81 4.30
N THR A 480 -0.68 2.35 4.81
CA THR A 480 -1.84 1.59 5.25
C THR A 480 -3.11 2.25 4.71
N VAL A 481 -3.92 1.47 4.00
CA VAL A 481 -5.28 1.84 3.61
C VAL A 481 -6.26 1.11 4.53
N THR A 482 -7.06 1.86 5.27
CA THR A 482 -8.15 1.29 6.11
C THR A 482 -9.50 1.78 5.61
N ASN A 483 -10.55 1.02 5.95
CA ASN A 483 -11.92 1.38 5.61
C ASN A 483 -12.84 1.22 6.85
N PHE A 484 -13.14 2.35 7.49
CA PHE A 484 -14.03 2.39 8.65
C PHE A 484 -15.45 2.74 8.22
N ASN A 485 -16.32 1.74 8.11
CA ASN A 485 -17.73 1.90 7.77
C ASN A 485 -17.98 2.70 6.48
N GLY A 486 -17.16 2.50 5.45
CA GLY A 486 -17.28 3.19 4.18
C GLY A 486 -16.52 4.51 4.09
N VAL A 487 -15.70 4.85 5.11
CA VAL A 487 -14.78 6.00 5.08
C VAL A 487 -13.35 5.48 4.89
N PRO A 488 -12.78 5.63 3.69
CA PRO A 488 -11.39 5.28 3.43
C PRO A 488 -10.45 6.24 4.17
N ASN A 489 -9.41 5.67 4.75
CA ASN A 489 -8.31 6.39 5.36
C ASN A 489 -7.00 5.92 4.72
N LEU A 490 -6.10 6.86 4.47
CA LEU A 490 -4.74 6.58 4.02
C LEU A 490 -3.78 7.12 5.07
N ASP A 491 -2.96 6.23 5.60
CA ASP A 491 -1.74 6.53 6.32
C ASP A 491 -0.56 6.22 5.41
N ILE A 492 0.35 7.17 5.20
CA ILE A 492 1.56 6.96 4.42
C ILE A 492 2.67 7.90 4.89
N ASP A 493 3.89 7.40 4.86
CA ASP A 493 5.09 8.13 5.23
C ASP A 493 6.21 7.88 4.21
N THR A 494 7.09 8.88 4.07
CA THR A 494 8.45 8.63 3.58
C THR A 494 9.29 8.09 4.74
N SER A 495 10.26 7.23 4.48
CA SER A 495 11.04 6.61 5.56
C SER A 495 12.55 6.75 5.35
N GLN A 496 13.24 7.17 6.41
CA GLN A 496 14.70 7.13 6.57
C GLN A 496 15.10 6.16 7.69
N VAL A 497 14.17 5.28 8.10
CA VAL A 497 14.39 4.27 9.15
C VAL A 497 15.50 3.31 8.76
N ASP A 498 15.48 2.82 7.53
CA ASP A 498 16.42 1.80 7.05
C ASP A 498 17.61 2.45 6.31
N ALA A 499 17.33 3.41 5.43
CA ALA A 499 18.32 4.00 4.53
C ALA A 499 17.81 5.29 3.85
N PHE A 500 18.68 5.96 3.11
CA PHE A 500 18.30 7.04 2.19
C PHE A 500 18.91 6.81 0.80
N GLY A 501 18.09 6.87 -0.24
CA GLY A 501 18.54 6.75 -1.63
C GLY A 501 17.97 7.79 -2.60
N LEU A 502 16.70 8.19 -2.43
CA LEU A 502 16.03 9.14 -3.31
C LEU A 502 15.28 10.21 -2.51
N PRO A 503 15.47 11.51 -2.83
CA PRO A 503 14.67 12.55 -2.22
C PRO A 503 13.22 12.46 -2.73
N MET A 504 12.27 12.34 -1.80
CA MET A 504 10.84 12.25 -2.10
C MET A 504 10.06 13.24 -1.25
N LYS A 505 9.07 13.89 -1.87
CA LYS A 505 8.07 14.74 -1.22
C LYS A 505 6.69 14.10 -1.36
N LEU A 506 5.94 14.05 -0.26
CA LEU A 506 4.59 13.50 -0.19
C LEU A 506 3.56 14.59 0.11
N GLU A 507 2.46 14.62 -0.64
CA GLU A 507 1.33 15.56 -0.46
C GLU A 507 -0.03 14.91 -0.72
N PHE A 508 -1.04 15.26 0.08
CA PHE A 508 -2.43 14.80 -0.04
C PHE A 508 -3.37 15.89 -0.52
N PHE A 509 -4.37 15.46 -1.30
CA PHE A 509 -5.45 16.31 -1.78
C PHE A 509 -6.80 15.62 -1.56
N GLN A 510 -7.79 16.42 -1.19
CA GLN A 510 -9.17 15.96 -0.96
C GLN A 510 -9.87 15.54 -2.26
N ASP A 511 -9.40 16.04 -3.41
CA ASP A 511 -9.96 15.71 -4.71
C ASP A 511 -9.00 14.92 -5.59
N ALA A 512 -9.56 14.09 -6.46
CA ALA A 512 -8.80 13.28 -7.43
C ALA A 512 -8.06 14.12 -8.50
N ALA A 513 -8.34 15.43 -8.56
CA ALA A 513 -7.68 16.38 -9.46
C ALA A 513 -6.43 17.03 -8.86
N GLY A 514 -6.18 16.90 -7.56
CA GLY A 514 -5.03 17.50 -6.88
C GLY A 514 -5.10 19.01 -6.75
N LYS A 515 -6.29 19.56 -6.60
CA LYS A 515 -6.50 21.02 -6.52
C LYS A 515 -7.00 21.47 -5.15
N LYS A 516 -7.57 20.56 -4.35
CA LYS A 516 -8.10 20.86 -3.02
C LYS A 516 -7.15 20.33 -1.93
N PRO A 517 -6.30 21.18 -1.33
CA PRO A 517 -5.44 20.77 -0.23
C PRO A 517 -6.26 20.43 1.02
N PHE A 518 -5.66 19.65 1.93
CA PHE A 518 -6.20 19.42 3.27
C PHE A 518 -5.85 20.60 4.19
N ASN A 519 -6.75 21.57 4.28
CA ASN A 519 -6.60 22.73 5.17
C ASN A 519 -7.67 22.71 6.27
N TYR A 520 -7.25 22.93 7.51
CA TYR A 520 -8.13 23.08 8.66
C TYR A 520 -8.07 24.51 9.19
N SER A 521 -9.20 25.22 9.14
CA SER A 521 -9.33 26.56 9.71
C SER A 521 -9.75 26.49 11.17
N PHE A 522 -9.08 27.27 12.01
CA PHE A 522 -9.41 27.40 13.43
C PHE A 522 -9.16 28.84 13.92
N THR A 523 -9.61 29.13 15.13
CA THR A 523 -9.36 30.43 15.79
C THR A 523 -8.64 30.23 17.10
N GLY A 524 -7.79 31.19 17.49
CA GLY A 524 -7.08 31.15 18.76
C GLY A 524 -6.63 32.52 19.24
N THR A 525 -5.96 32.54 20.40
CA THR A 525 -5.38 33.72 21.03
C THR A 525 -3.87 33.66 20.92
N THR A 526 -3.26 34.79 20.55
CA THR A 526 -1.80 34.95 20.35
C THR A 526 -1.25 35.99 21.32
N THR A 527 -0.01 35.78 21.74
CA THR A 527 0.75 36.72 22.57
C THR A 527 2.13 36.89 21.94
N THR A 528 2.53 38.14 21.66
CA THR A 528 3.85 38.45 21.11
C THR A 528 4.97 37.88 21.99
N GLY A 529 5.93 37.18 21.39
CA GLY A 529 7.05 36.55 22.09
C GLY A 529 6.74 35.17 22.68
N SER A 530 5.47 34.75 22.71
CA SER A 530 5.06 33.37 23.04
C SER A 530 5.06 32.51 21.79
N ASN A 531 5.37 31.22 21.90
CA ASN A 531 5.15 30.23 20.83
C ASN A 531 3.81 29.48 20.96
N ILE A 532 2.97 29.84 21.93
CA ILE A 532 1.72 29.12 22.23
C ILE A 532 0.51 29.90 21.67
N ILE A 533 -0.35 29.23 20.92
CA ILE A 533 -1.70 29.69 20.57
C ILE A 533 -2.69 28.99 21.49
N THR A 534 -3.46 29.75 22.27
CA THR A 534 -4.42 29.22 23.25
C THR A 534 -5.87 29.52 22.85
N GLY A 535 -6.85 28.99 23.60
CA GLY A 535 -8.26 29.31 23.36
C GLY A 535 -8.83 28.66 22.09
N ILE A 536 -8.25 27.54 21.66
CA ILE A 536 -8.67 26.82 20.46
C ILE A 536 -9.92 25.98 20.80
N PRO A 537 -11.07 26.20 20.13
CA PRO A 537 -12.32 25.52 20.49
C PRO A 537 -12.32 24.02 20.24
N ASP A 538 -11.65 23.60 19.16
CA ASP A 538 -11.60 22.21 18.71
C ASP A 538 -10.23 21.93 18.11
N THR A 539 -9.46 21.05 18.75
CA THR A 539 -8.14 20.60 18.29
C THR A 539 -8.18 19.24 17.61
N THR A 540 -9.34 18.59 17.47
CA THR A 540 -9.45 17.19 17.02
C THR A 540 -9.01 16.95 15.58
N LYS A 541 -8.88 18.03 14.79
CA LYS A 541 -8.44 17.99 13.39
C LYS A 541 -7.02 18.51 13.18
N LEU A 542 -6.36 18.95 14.24
CA LEU A 542 -4.98 19.43 14.17
C LEU A 542 -4.05 18.26 14.44
N SER A 543 -2.98 18.19 13.67
CA SER A 543 -1.91 17.23 13.89
C SER A 543 -0.61 17.97 14.15
N GLN A 544 0.26 17.35 14.93
CA GLN A 544 1.62 17.85 15.06
C GLN A 544 2.32 17.79 13.68
N GLY A 545 3.16 18.78 13.39
CA GLY A 545 3.75 18.96 12.05
C GLY A 545 2.97 19.87 11.14
N ASP A 546 1.65 20.03 11.35
CA ASP A 546 0.82 20.86 10.48
C ASP A 546 1.42 22.26 10.36
N ALA A 547 1.65 22.69 9.12
CA ALA A 547 2.12 24.05 8.86
C ALA A 547 0.99 25.03 9.21
N VAL A 548 1.27 25.98 10.10
CA VAL A 548 0.31 26.97 10.56
C VAL A 548 0.60 28.30 9.90
N THR A 549 -0.43 28.89 9.31
CA THR A 549 -0.38 30.24 8.75
C THR A 549 -1.49 31.11 9.35
N GLY A 550 -1.21 32.41 9.48
CA GLY A 550 -2.16 33.40 9.96
C GLY A 550 -1.47 34.66 10.47
N ALA A 551 -2.26 35.65 10.87
CA ALA A 551 -1.72 36.92 11.32
C ALA A 551 -0.84 36.75 12.58
N GLY A 552 0.41 37.19 12.52
CA GLY A 552 1.36 37.10 13.64
C GLY A 552 2.14 35.80 13.73
N VAL A 553 1.83 34.82 12.87
CA VAL A 553 2.56 33.54 12.77
C VAL A 553 3.72 33.70 11.78
N PRO A 554 4.98 33.47 12.19
CA PRO A 554 6.12 33.47 11.27
C PRO A 554 5.97 32.48 10.10
N THR A 555 6.65 32.76 8.99
CA THR A 555 6.72 31.81 7.87
C THR A 555 7.50 30.56 8.29
N GLY A 556 6.99 29.37 7.95
CA GLY A 556 7.60 28.11 8.37
C GLY A 556 7.20 27.64 9.78
N SER A 557 6.21 28.29 10.40
CA SER A 557 5.64 27.81 11.66
C SER A 557 4.91 26.49 11.49
N THR A 558 5.24 25.51 12.32
CA THR A 558 4.57 24.19 12.40
C THR A 558 4.11 23.91 13.82
N ILE A 559 3.08 23.07 13.97
CA ILE A 559 2.62 22.59 15.28
C ILE A 559 3.67 21.65 15.89
N GLN A 560 4.10 21.95 17.10
CA GLN A 560 5.07 21.22 17.91
C GLN A 560 4.44 20.41 19.02
N SER A 561 3.28 20.81 19.53
CA SER A 561 2.47 19.97 20.40
C SER A 561 1.05 20.49 20.47
N ILE A 562 0.12 19.62 20.85
CA ILE A 562 -1.30 19.93 20.96
C ILE A 562 -1.76 19.57 22.36
N THR A 563 -2.31 20.56 23.07
CA THR A 563 -3.14 20.31 24.25
C THR A 563 -4.58 20.22 23.81
N ASN A 564 -5.15 19.01 23.93
CA ASN A 564 -6.50 18.75 23.42
C ASN A 564 -7.56 19.59 24.12
N SER A 565 -8.48 20.15 23.33
CA SER A 565 -9.73 20.71 23.84
C SER A 565 -10.57 19.62 24.49
N THR A 566 -11.24 19.93 25.59
CA THR A 566 -12.22 19.03 26.22
C THR A 566 -13.62 19.63 26.12
N ALA A 567 -14.64 18.90 26.59
CA ALA A 567 -16.00 19.42 26.66
C ALA A 567 -16.13 20.68 27.54
N THR A 568 -15.17 20.96 28.43
CA THR A 568 -15.22 22.06 29.40
C THR A 568 -14.04 23.04 29.31
N SER A 569 -13.03 22.78 28.46
CA SER A 569 -11.85 23.63 28.30
C SER A 569 -11.43 23.76 26.84
N THR A 570 -11.02 24.96 26.44
CA THR A 570 -10.39 25.19 25.14
C THR A 570 -8.99 24.59 25.10
N GLY A 571 -8.58 24.10 23.94
CA GLY A 571 -7.22 23.58 23.70
C GLY A 571 -6.20 24.67 23.40
N SER A 572 -4.97 24.23 23.18
CA SER A 572 -3.85 25.07 22.74
C SER A 572 -2.89 24.29 21.85
N ILE A 573 -2.11 25.00 21.04
CA ILE A 573 -1.00 24.44 20.29
C ILE A 573 0.28 25.21 20.60
N VAL A 574 1.41 24.52 20.61
CA VAL A 574 2.75 25.10 20.66
C VAL A 574 3.32 25.09 19.25
N LEU A 575 3.97 26.17 18.83
CA LEU A 575 4.64 26.31 17.54
C LEU A 575 6.16 26.23 17.70
N ASN A 576 6.87 25.89 16.62
CA ASN A 576 8.34 25.94 16.58
C ASN A 576 8.91 27.37 16.58
N ASN A 577 8.09 28.39 16.29
CA ASN A 577 8.51 29.78 16.21
C ASN A 577 7.67 30.68 17.12
N ASN A 578 8.31 31.69 17.72
CA ASN A 578 7.63 32.69 18.54
C ASN A 578 6.72 33.59 17.69
N LEU A 579 5.52 33.82 18.19
CA LEU A 579 4.52 34.70 17.60
C LEU A 579 4.99 36.16 17.63
N THR A 580 4.70 36.89 16.56
CA THR A 580 5.15 38.27 16.37
C THR A 580 4.10 39.32 16.70
N LYS A 581 2.86 38.89 17.01
CA LYS A 581 1.74 39.79 17.33
C LYS A 581 0.85 39.20 18.43
N THR A 582 0.18 40.09 19.15
CA THR A 582 -0.83 39.75 20.17
C THR A 582 -2.23 39.99 19.58
N GLY A 583 -3.17 39.07 19.83
CA GLY A 583 -4.56 39.19 19.38
C GLY A 583 -5.45 38.06 19.88
N THR A 584 -6.75 38.32 20.03
CA THR A 584 -7.78 37.36 20.48
C THR A 584 -8.65 36.91 19.31
N SER A 585 -9.04 35.62 19.29
CA SER A 585 -9.88 35.03 18.22
C SER A 585 -9.34 35.25 16.80
N VAL A 586 -8.01 35.25 16.67
CA VAL A 586 -7.33 35.37 15.38
C VAL A 586 -7.57 34.09 14.57
N SER A 587 -7.86 34.23 13.27
CA SER A 587 -8.05 33.10 12.36
C SER A 587 -6.71 32.54 11.87
N PHE A 588 -6.59 31.22 11.91
CA PHE A 588 -5.43 30.46 11.45
C PHE A 588 -5.85 29.36 10.48
N THR A 589 -4.89 28.87 9.71
CA THR A 589 -5.04 27.68 8.88
C THR A 589 -3.88 26.74 9.16
N ALA A 590 -4.20 25.49 9.53
CA ALA A 590 -3.28 24.37 9.59
C ALA A 590 -3.37 23.57 8.28
N ALA A 591 -2.23 23.29 7.65
CA ALA A 591 -2.13 22.44 6.47
C ALA A 591 -1.79 21.00 6.90
N ALA A 592 -2.72 20.08 6.71
CA ALA A 592 -2.65 18.71 7.22
C ALA A 592 -2.45 17.65 6.12
N GLY A 593 -2.19 18.09 4.88
CA GLY A 593 -1.93 17.23 3.73
C GLY A 593 -0.48 17.27 3.25
N GLY A 594 0.46 17.70 4.07
CA GLY A 594 1.85 17.94 3.66
C GLY A 594 2.08 19.34 3.04
N PRO A 595 3.26 19.58 2.43
CA PRO A 595 4.28 18.59 2.06
C PRO A 595 5.12 18.07 3.23
N VAL A 596 5.47 16.79 3.16
CA VAL A 596 6.45 16.12 4.05
C VAL A 596 7.52 15.39 3.21
N GLY A 597 8.63 15.01 3.83
CA GLY A 597 9.73 14.25 3.21
C GLY A 597 11.01 15.06 2.98
N VAL A 598 11.89 14.57 2.11
CA VAL A 598 13.23 15.14 1.90
C VAL A 598 13.19 16.31 0.92
N LYS A 599 13.73 17.45 1.32
CA LYS A 599 13.79 18.70 0.53
C LYS A 599 15.14 18.88 -0.16
N ALA A 600 16.21 18.42 0.46
CA ALA A 600 17.56 18.51 -0.11
C ALA A 600 17.71 17.66 -1.37
N THR A 601 18.69 18.02 -2.21
CA THR A 601 19.05 17.20 -3.38
C THR A 601 19.76 15.93 -2.94
N ARG A 602 19.67 14.85 -3.74
CA ARG A 602 20.35 13.59 -3.42
C ARG A 602 21.84 13.79 -3.18
N GLU A 603 22.53 14.46 -4.10
CA GLU A 603 23.97 14.66 -4.01
C GLU A 603 24.34 15.59 -2.86
N SER A 604 23.48 16.54 -2.45
CA SER A 604 23.78 17.33 -1.26
C SER A 604 23.82 16.48 0.02
N VAL A 605 23.05 15.40 0.09
CA VAL A 605 23.05 14.47 1.22
C VAL A 605 24.24 13.50 1.17
N LEU A 606 24.56 12.99 -0.03
CA LEU A 606 25.58 11.95 -0.20
C LEU A 606 27.01 12.47 -0.35
N ASN A 607 27.20 13.64 -0.97
CA ASN A 607 28.52 14.16 -1.27
C ASN A 607 29.14 14.87 -0.06
N GLY A 608 30.18 14.28 0.52
CA GLY A 608 30.92 14.84 1.65
C GLY A 608 31.51 16.25 1.47
N ALA A 609 31.52 16.82 0.26
CA ALA A 609 32.07 18.14 -0.02
C ALA A 609 31.13 19.33 0.28
N ASN A 610 29.92 19.11 0.81
CA ASN A 610 28.96 20.17 1.10
C ASN A 610 28.37 20.09 2.51
N SER A 611 27.94 21.25 3.04
CA SER A 611 27.46 21.42 4.42
C SER A 611 26.23 20.61 4.79
N ASN A 612 25.44 20.17 3.81
CA ASN A 612 24.20 19.43 4.06
C ASN A 612 24.42 17.91 4.08
N SER A 613 25.64 17.43 3.83
CA SER A 613 25.92 15.99 3.80
C SER A 613 26.02 15.40 5.20
N LEU A 614 25.62 14.12 5.35
CA LEU A 614 25.77 13.39 6.61
C LEU A 614 27.23 13.39 7.08
N LEU A 615 28.19 13.22 6.17
CA LEU A 615 29.61 13.26 6.52
C LEU A 615 30.03 14.63 7.08
N SER A 616 29.66 15.73 6.41
CA SER A 616 30.01 17.07 6.90
C SER A 616 29.37 17.37 8.25
N PHE A 617 28.12 16.94 8.46
CA PHE A 617 27.45 17.02 9.76
C PHE A 617 28.22 16.25 10.83
N LEU A 618 28.53 14.96 10.61
CA LEU A 618 29.24 14.14 11.58
C LEU A 618 30.66 14.67 11.87
N ILE A 619 31.40 15.15 10.87
CA ILE A 619 32.72 15.77 11.07
C ILE A 619 32.60 17.06 11.87
N SER A 620 31.56 17.87 11.63
CA SER A 620 31.28 19.08 12.41
C SER A 620 30.99 18.75 13.87
N GLU A 621 30.14 17.75 14.13
CA GLU A 621 29.86 17.24 15.47
C GLU A 621 31.13 16.70 16.14
N ILE A 622 31.94 15.88 15.45
CA ILE A 622 33.23 15.39 15.94
C ILE A 622 34.19 16.53 16.30
N SER A 623 34.18 17.63 15.54
CA SER A 623 35.10 18.74 15.74
C SER A 623 34.65 19.70 16.84
N SER A 624 33.36 19.74 17.17
CA SER A 624 32.76 20.66 18.13
C SER A 624 32.28 19.99 19.43
N SER A 625 32.08 18.67 19.42
CA SER A 625 31.56 17.90 20.53
C SER A 625 32.61 17.70 21.62
N THR A 626 32.15 17.77 22.87
CA THR A 626 32.92 17.33 24.04
C THR A 626 32.95 15.80 24.18
N ASN A 627 32.12 15.07 23.42
CA ASN A 627 32.01 13.61 23.43
C ASN A 627 32.18 13.04 22.00
N VAL A 628 33.40 13.14 21.47
CA VAL A 628 33.74 12.69 20.11
C VAL A 628 33.43 11.20 19.89
N GLU A 629 33.62 10.37 20.91
CA GLU A 629 33.40 8.92 20.83
C GLU A 629 31.92 8.54 20.75
N ALA A 630 30.99 9.43 21.10
CA ALA A 630 29.56 9.24 20.87
C ALA A 630 29.18 9.43 19.39
N VAL A 631 29.85 10.33 18.68
CA VAL A 631 29.52 10.69 17.29
C VAL A 631 30.16 9.70 16.30
N ARG A 632 31.41 9.30 16.57
CA ARG A 632 32.25 8.52 15.65
C ARG A 632 31.59 7.25 15.11
N PRO A 633 30.85 6.44 15.90
CA PRO A 633 30.19 5.23 15.40
C PRO A 633 29.25 5.48 14.21
N PHE A 634 28.60 6.65 14.15
CA PHE A 634 27.66 6.99 13.08
C PHE A 634 28.35 7.30 11.74
N LEU A 635 29.69 7.41 11.70
CA LEU A 635 30.40 7.45 10.42
C LEU A 635 30.18 6.17 9.62
N GLU A 636 29.84 5.04 10.26
CA GLU A 636 29.47 3.80 9.56
C GLU A 636 28.15 3.96 8.80
N SER A 637 27.21 4.80 9.26
CA SER A 637 25.98 5.11 8.51
C SER A 637 26.25 5.88 7.20
N TYR A 638 27.38 6.61 7.15
CA TYR A 638 27.87 7.21 5.93
C TYR A 638 28.71 6.24 5.10
N ALA A 639 29.63 5.50 5.72
CA ALA A 639 30.58 4.62 5.05
C ALA A 639 30.57 3.22 5.67
N ASN A 640 29.69 2.37 5.15
CA ASN A 640 29.51 0.99 5.60
C ASN A 640 30.14 -0.05 4.67
N GLN A 641 30.76 0.39 3.56
CA GLN A 641 31.38 -0.52 2.61
C GLN A 641 32.88 -0.24 2.41
N PRO A 642 33.71 -1.30 2.34
CA PRO A 642 35.11 -1.15 2.01
C PRO A 642 35.29 -0.85 0.52
N VAL A 643 36.33 -0.08 0.18
CA VAL A 643 36.65 0.22 -1.23
C VAL A 643 37.30 -0.99 -1.90
N ALA A 644 36.73 -1.47 -3.01
CA ALA A 644 37.30 -2.56 -3.81
C ALA A 644 38.73 -2.21 -4.28
N GLY A 645 39.70 -3.05 -3.97
CA GLY A 645 41.12 -2.82 -4.26
C GLY A 645 41.88 -1.99 -3.21
N ALA A 646 41.19 -1.44 -2.20
CA ALA A 646 41.80 -0.87 -0.99
C ALA A 646 41.60 -1.76 0.26
N VAL A 647 40.95 -2.92 0.08
CA VAL A 647 40.93 -4.02 1.06
C VAL A 647 42.28 -4.69 1.04
N GLN A 648 42.90 -4.82 2.20
CA GLN A 648 44.17 -5.53 2.36
C GLN A 648 44.04 -6.92 1.79
N ALA A 649 44.90 -7.23 0.81
CA ALA A 649 44.94 -8.57 0.29
C ALA A 649 45.48 -9.50 1.40
N THR A 650 44.79 -10.63 1.60
CA THR A 650 45.24 -11.70 2.48
C THR A 650 45.15 -13.00 1.71
N GLY A 651 46.05 -13.94 2.00
CA GLY A 651 46.03 -15.22 1.32
C GLY A 651 46.67 -16.31 2.13
N ALA A 652 46.10 -17.51 2.01
CA ALA A 652 46.72 -18.71 2.50
C ALA A 652 48.01 -19.00 1.71
N ILE A 653 49.02 -19.48 2.42
CA ILE A 653 50.25 -19.96 1.82
C ILE A 653 50.03 -21.44 1.51
N ASN A 654 49.71 -21.73 0.26
CA ASN A 654 49.41 -23.10 -0.17
C ASN A 654 50.69 -23.92 -0.33
N ASN A 655 51.78 -23.26 -0.69
CA ASN A 655 53.11 -23.84 -0.72
C ASN A 655 54.19 -22.74 -0.66
N LEU A 656 55.43 -23.15 -0.39
CA LEU A 656 56.58 -22.28 -0.45
C LEU A 656 57.75 -23.01 -1.12
N THR A 657 58.40 -22.36 -2.08
CA THR A 657 59.58 -22.84 -2.78
C THR A 657 60.72 -21.83 -2.67
N PHE A 658 61.92 -22.20 -3.13
CA PHE A 658 63.06 -21.28 -3.19
C PHE A 658 63.44 -21.03 -4.65
N THR A 659 63.68 -19.76 -5.00
CA THR A 659 64.16 -19.39 -6.35
C THR A 659 65.59 -19.87 -6.58
N SER A 660 66.11 -19.72 -7.80
CA SER A 660 67.52 -19.98 -8.11
C SER A 660 68.51 -19.10 -7.34
N GLN A 661 68.05 -17.99 -6.78
CA GLN A 661 68.81 -17.09 -5.90
C GLN A 661 68.54 -17.35 -4.40
N GLN A 662 67.86 -18.46 -4.08
CA GLN A 662 67.40 -18.84 -2.75
C GLN A 662 66.45 -17.85 -2.06
N LEU A 663 65.78 -16.94 -2.80
CA LEU A 663 64.67 -16.17 -2.24
C LEU A 663 63.48 -17.08 -1.93
N ILE A 664 62.80 -16.81 -0.83
CA ILE A 664 61.54 -17.47 -0.46
C ILE A 664 60.46 -17.05 -1.45
N GLN A 665 59.88 -18.00 -2.17
CA GLN A 665 58.75 -17.82 -3.07
C GLN A 665 57.50 -18.45 -2.46
N ILE A 666 56.44 -17.67 -2.34
CA ILE A 666 55.12 -18.11 -1.85
C ILE A 666 54.24 -18.45 -3.05
N LEU A 667 53.58 -19.60 -2.97
CA LEU A 667 52.44 -19.96 -3.81
C LEU A 667 51.17 -19.61 -3.05
N SER A 668 50.44 -18.59 -3.52
CA SER A 668 49.14 -18.17 -3.02
C SER A 668 48.27 -17.82 -4.22
N PRO A 669 47.33 -18.71 -4.62
CA PRO A 669 46.56 -18.51 -5.85
C PRO A 669 45.75 -17.21 -5.85
N ASN A 670 45.78 -16.49 -6.98
CA ASN A 670 45.07 -15.22 -7.20
C ASN A 670 45.33 -14.17 -6.11
N HIS A 671 46.57 -14.04 -5.65
CA HIS A 671 46.91 -13.19 -4.49
C HIS A 671 46.65 -11.70 -4.68
N GLY A 672 46.53 -11.20 -5.90
CA GLY A 672 46.21 -9.79 -6.17
C GLY A 672 47.31 -8.77 -5.87
N LEU A 673 48.42 -9.17 -5.22
CA LEU A 673 49.62 -8.33 -4.99
C LEU A 673 50.26 -7.80 -6.29
N ALA A 674 50.96 -6.67 -6.15
CA ALA A 674 51.87 -6.05 -7.12
C ALA A 674 53.33 -6.06 -6.61
N THR A 675 54.31 -6.02 -7.53
CA THR A 675 55.73 -5.91 -7.16
C THR A 675 55.99 -4.60 -6.42
N GLY A 676 56.61 -4.69 -5.25
CA GLY A 676 56.84 -3.56 -4.34
C GLY A 676 55.88 -3.52 -3.15
N ASP A 677 54.81 -4.32 -3.14
CA ASP A 677 53.91 -4.40 -1.99
C ASP A 677 54.63 -4.94 -0.75
N VAL A 678 54.14 -4.58 0.44
CA VAL A 678 54.65 -5.08 1.71
C VAL A 678 53.63 -6.00 2.36
N VAL A 679 54.04 -7.22 2.70
CA VAL A 679 53.18 -8.22 3.35
C VAL A 679 53.77 -8.67 4.67
N THR A 680 52.92 -8.91 5.66
CA THR A 680 53.25 -9.64 6.88
C THR A 680 52.85 -11.09 6.70
N VAL A 681 53.81 -12.00 6.81
CA VAL A 681 53.62 -13.45 6.77
C VAL A 681 53.70 -14.01 8.18
N SER A 682 52.76 -14.88 8.55
CA SER A 682 52.71 -15.52 9.86
C SER A 682 52.21 -16.96 9.78
N GLY A 683 52.60 -17.81 10.74
CA GLY A 683 52.13 -19.20 10.87
C GLY A 683 52.77 -20.19 9.89
N VAL A 684 53.84 -19.83 9.17
CA VAL A 684 54.56 -20.73 8.28
C VAL A 684 55.42 -21.70 9.10
N ASN A 685 55.15 -23.00 8.98
CA ASN A 685 55.94 -24.04 9.65
C ASN A 685 57.04 -24.59 8.76
N GLY A 686 58.19 -24.93 9.36
CA GLY A 686 59.32 -25.58 8.69
C GLY A 686 60.22 -24.65 7.85
N VAL A 687 59.78 -23.42 7.55
CA VAL A 687 60.58 -22.36 6.91
C VAL A 687 60.52 -21.09 7.79
N PRO A 688 61.32 -21.00 8.87
CA PRO A 688 61.18 -19.92 9.86
C PRO A 688 61.38 -18.52 9.27
N GLY A 689 62.31 -18.38 8.32
CA GLY A 689 62.62 -17.10 7.65
C GLY A 689 61.50 -16.57 6.75
N ALA A 690 60.41 -17.33 6.57
CA ALA A 690 59.23 -16.86 5.86
C ALA A 690 58.30 -16.03 6.74
N ASN A 691 58.38 -16.13 8.08
CA ASN A 691 57.55 -15.34 8.99
C ASN A 691 58.19 -13.97 9.25
N GLY A 692 57.43 -12.90 9.08
CA GLY A 692 57.91 -11.52 9.18
C GLY A 692 57.27 -10.60 8.17
N THR A 693 57.77 -9.37 8.07
CA THR A 693 57.26 -8.36 7.14
C THR A 693 58.26 -8.14 6.00
N PHE A 694 57.81 -8.25 4.75
CA PHE A 694 58.67 -8.25 3.57
C PHE A 694 58.08 -7.42 2.44
N VAL A 695 58.95 -6.74 1.69
CA VAL A 695 58.61 -6.25 0.34
C VAL A 695 58.54 -7.46 -0.59
N VAL A 696 57.55 -7.53 -1.48
CA VAL A 696 57.37 -8.64 -2.40
C VAL A 696 57.77 -8.29 -3.83
N THR A 697 58.17 -9.30 -4.59
CA THR A 697 58.25 -9.24 -6.05
C THR A 697 57.29 -10.26 -6.63
N VAL A 698 56.31 -9.81 -7.41
CA VAL A 698 55.31 -10.67 -8.03
C VAL A 698 55.94 -11.40 -9.21
N VAL A 699 55.72 -12.72 -9.25
CA VAL A 699 56.19 -13.61 -10.32
C VAL A 699 55.08 -13.82 -11.35
N ASP A 700 53.87 -14.13 -10.89
CA ASP A 700 52.65 -14.29 -11.70
C ASP A 700 51.40 -14.11 -10.81
N SER A 701 50.19 -14.43 -11.31
CA SER A 701 48.94 -14.25 -10.54
C SER A 701 48.82 -15.12 -9.28
N ASN A 702 49.68 -16.14 -9.13
CA ASN A 702 49.62 -17.11 -8.06
C ASN A 702 50.91 -17.15 -7.22
N ASN A 703 51.95 -16.42 -7.60
CA ASN A 703 53.28 -16.53 -7.01
C ASN A 703 53.95 -15.17 -6.79
N PHE A 704 54.61 -15.02 -5.65
CA PHE A 704 55.47 -13.87 -5.33
C PHE A 704 56.65 -14.27 -4.45
N THR A 705 57.74 -13.50 -4.48
CA THR A 705 58.93 -13.71 -3.63
C THR A 705 59.00 -12.70 -2.50
N LEU A 706 59.54 -13.10 -1.36
CA LEU A 706 59.84 -12.23 -0.22
C LEU A 706 61.25 -11.64 -0.39
N ASN A 707 61.36 -10.34 -0.63
CA ASN A 707 62.64 -9.68 -0.90
C ASN A 707 63.51 -9.66 0.35
N GLY A 708 64.83 -9.81 0.15
CA GLY A 708 65.82 -9.80 1.24
C GLY A 708 65.82 -11.07 2.11
N THR A 709 65.07 -12.10 1.73
CA THR A 709 65.07 -13.39 2.44
C THR A 709 66.17 -14.31 1.94
N THR A 710 66.55 -15.30 2.75
CA THR A 710 67.36 -16.44 2.32
C THR A 710 66.66 -17.71 2.79
N GLY A 711 66.23 -18.51 1.83
CA GLY A 711 65.42 -19.70 2.05
C GLY A 711 66.19 -20.81 2.72
N SER A 712 65.68 -21.33 3.85
CA SER A 712 66.22 -22.51 4.53
C SER A 712 65.09 -23.32 5.17
N GLY A 713 65.24 -24.65 5.21
CA GLY A 713 64.22 -25.56 5.73
C GLY A 713 63.24 -26.06 4.66
N SER A 714 62.20 -26.78 5.08
CA SER A 714 61.17 -27.35 4.20
C SER A 714 59.80 -26.95 4.71
N PHE A 715 58.91 -26.47 3.83
CA PHE A 715 57.55 -26.11 4.20
C PHE A 715 56.78 -27.33 4.69
N THR A 716 56.30 -27.29 5.94
CA THR A 716 55.53 -28.39 6.55
C THR A 716 54.06 -28.04 6.76
N GLY A 717 53.59 -26.92 6.19
CA GLY A 717 52.20 -26.47 6.22
C GLY A 717 51.94 -25.22 7.08
N GLY A 718 50.72 -24.70 7.00
CA GLY A 718 50.30 -23.45 7.63
C GLY A 718 50.76 -22.20 6.87
N GLY A 719 50.48 -21.02 7.41
CA GLY A 719 50.94 -19.77 6.83
C GLY A 719 49.83 -18.94 6.19
N VAL A 720 49.76 -17.68 6.58
CA VAL A 720 48.96 -16.64 5.93
C VAL A 720 49.83 -15.42 5.71
N TRP A 721 49.57 -14.71 4.62
CA TRP A 721 50.12 -13.38 4.41
C TRP A 721 49.00 -12.34 4.46
N SER A 722 49.33 -11.13 4.91
CA SER A 722 48.40 -10.00 4.99
C SER A 722 49.12 -8.69 4.65
N GLN A 723 48.47 -7.83 3.89
CA GLN A 723 48.89 -6.45 3.68
C GLN A 723 48.35 -5.56 4.83
N GLY A 724 48.99 -4.42 5.15
CA GLY A 724 48.43 -3.38 6.04
C GLY A 724 48.26 -3.74 7.53
N THR A 725 49.00 -4.72 8.04
CA THR A 725 49.05 -5.02 9.48
C THR A 725 49.48 -3.79 10.27
N ILE A 726 48.77 -3.45 11.35
CA ILE A 726 49.18 -2.39 12.27
C ILE A 726 50.26 -2.94 13.20
N THR A 727 51.33 -2.17 13.37
CA THR A 727 52.48 -2.52 14.20
C THR A 727 52.65 -1.57 15.39
N GLY A 728 51.88 -0.48 15.43
CA GLY A 728 51.82 0.42 16.56
C GLY A 728 50.64 1.39 16.47
N ALA A 729 50.12 1.78 17.63
CA ALA A 729 49.16 2.87 17.80
C ALA A 729 49.60 3.73 19.00
N SER A 730 49.97 5.00 18.75
CA SER A 730 50.53 5.85 19.82
C SER A 730 49.50 6.18 20.90
N ASN A 731 49.90 6.13 22.17
CA ASN A 731 49.09 6.63 23.29
C ASN A 731 49.17 8.16 23.40
N ALA A 732 48.62 8.88 22.42
CA ALA A 732 48.70 10.33 22.31
C ALA A 732 47.42 10.91 21.66
N GLY A 733 47.28 12.22 21.74
CA GLY A 733 46.27 13.00 21.03
C GLY A 733 46.91 13.91 19.99
N PRO A 734 46.73 13.67 18.68
CA PRO A 734 46.04 12.54 18.05
C PRO A 734 46.85 11.21 18.06
N ILE A 735 46.15 10.08 17.89
CA ILE A 735 46.73 8.75 17.70
C ILE A 735 47.40 8.68 16.31
N VAL A 736 48.65 8.23 16.28
CA VAL A 736 49.39 7.87 15.06
C VAL A 736 49.42 6.36 14.94
N ILE A 737 48.96 5.84 13.81
CA ILE A 737 49.05 4.43 13.42
C ILE A 737 50.36 4.22 12.65
N THR A 738 51.11 3.19 13.04
CA THR A 738 52.26 2.66 12.30
C THR A 738 51.88 1.34 11.68
N THR A 739 52.11 1.15 10.39
CA THR A 739 51.69 -0.04 9.62
C THR A 739 52.77 -0.45 8.62
N SER A 740 52.68 -1.69 8.11
CA SER A 740 53.62 -2.24 7.14
C SER A 740 53.64 -1.50 5.79
N SER A 741 52.54 -0.86 5.41
CA SER A 741 52.41 0.00 4.23
C SER A 741 51.17 0.87 4.37
N THR A 742 51.19 2.05 3.75
CA THR A 742 50.02 2.94 3.56
C THR A 742 49.67 3.11 2.07
N ALA A 743 50.19 2.24 1.21
CA ALA A 743 49.89 2.28 -0.22
C ALA A 743 48.37 2.31 -0.45
N GLY A 744 47.91 3.27 -1.26
CA GLY A 744 46.50 3.50 -1.52
C GLY A 744 45.79 4.45 -0.54
N LEU A 745 46.46 4.92 0.52
CA LEU A 745 45.92 5.94 1.43
C LEU A 745 46.30 7.36 1.00
N ALA A 746 45.35 8.28 1.15
CA ALA A 746 45.51 9.71 1.02
C ALA A 746 44.98 10.46 2.26
N ASN A 747 45.47 11.68 2.47
CA ASN A 747 44.91 12.54 3.52
C ASN A 747 43.43 12.83 3.22
N GLY A 748 42.57 12.67 4.22
CA GLY A 748 41.12 12.84 4.10
C GLY A 748 40.35 11.53 3.94
N ASP A 749 41.00 10.40 3.69
CA ASP A 749 40.33 9.10 3.60
C ASP A 749 39.67 8.71 4.92
N LEU A 750 38.55 7.97 4.84
CA LEU A 750 37.97 7.29 5.99
C LEU A 750 38.56 5.89 6.09
N VAL A 751 39.19 5.58 7.22
CA VAL A 751 39.83 4.30 7.49
C VAL A 751 39.20 3.64 8.70
N LYS A 752 38.77 2.38 8.54
CA LYS A 752 38.32 1.54 9.63
C LYS A 752 39.50 0.79 10.21
N ILE A 753 39.66 0.88 11.52
CA ILE A 753 40.68 0.18 12.29
C ILE A 753 39.99 -0.87 13.16
N GLU A 754 40.47 -2.11 13.11
CA GLU A 754 39.87 -3.22 13.84
C GLU A 754 40.94 -4.10 14.50
N GLY A 755 40.65 -4.57 15.72
CA GLY A 755 41.47 -5.57 16.42
C GLY A 755 42.72 -5.01 17.12
N ILE A 756 42.82 -3.70 17.34
CA ILE A 756 43.85 -3.11 18.20
C ILE A 756 43.57 -3.45 19.66
N LEU A 757 44.57 -3.99 20.34
CA LEU A 757 44.55 -4.20 21.79
C LEU A 757 45.44 -3.18 22.51
N GLY A 758 45.11 -2.91 23.77
CA GLY A 758 45.82 -1.95 24.63
C GLY A 758 45.40 -0.51 24.40
N ASN A 759 45.68 0.06 23.22
CA ASN A 759 45.14 1.38 22.80
C ASN A 759 43.84 1.21 22.02
N THR A 760 42.79 0.70 22.68
CA THR A 760 41.54 0.33 22.02
C THR A 760 40.78 1.51 21.43
N ALA A 761 41.08 2.75 21.85
CA ALA A 761 40.56 3.98 21.25
C ALA A 761 41.03 4.21 19.80
N ALA A 762 41.99 3.41 19.32
CA ALA A 762 42.38 3.40 17.92
C ALA A 762 41.40 2.61 17.02
N ASN A 763 40.51 1.78 17.59
CA ASN A 763 39.52 1.02 16.82
C ASN A 763 38.32 1.88 16.42
N GLY A 764 37.71 1.57 15.28
CA GLY A 764 36.58 2.30 14.71
C GLY A 764 36.92 3.01 13.41
N LEU A 765 36.04 3.90 12.96
CA LEU A 765 36.19 4.62 11.69
C LEU A 765 36.74 6.05 11.92
N PHE A 766 37.78 6.43 11.16
CA PHE A 766 38.47 7.71 11.33
C PHE A 766 38.78 8.36 9.99
N THR A 767 38.62 9.68 9.90
CA THR A 767 39.32 10.47 8.88
C THR A 767 40.81 10.47 9.19
N ILE A 768 41.66 10.30 8.17
CA ILE A 768 43.11 10.26 8.35
C ILE A 768 43.83 11.51 7.81
N SER A 769 44.99 11.80 8.38
CA SER A 769 45.89 12.87 7.94
C SER A 769 47.36 12.47 8.14
N ASN A 770 48.30 13.32 7.70
CA ASN A 770 49.74 13.10 7.79
C ASN A 770 50.19 11.72 7.28
N VAL A 771 49.59 11.26 6.17
CA VAL A 771 49.96 9.98 5.55
C VAL A 771 51.41 10.04 5.07
N THR A 772 52.24 9.13 5.58
CA THR A 772 53.60 8.82 5.11
C THR A 772 53.60 7.44 4.45
N ALA A 773 54.75 6.86 4.08
CA ALA A 773 54.82 5.50 3.52
C ALA A 773 54.45 4.37 4.51
N THR A 774 54.51 4.60 5.82
CA THR A 774 54.29 3.57 6.86
C THR A 774 53.50 4.08 8.07
N SER A 775 52.94 5.28 8.00
CA SER A 775 52.15 5.84 9.10
C SER A 775 51.06 6.80 8.64
N PHE A 776 50.03 6.97 9.46
CA PHE A 776 49.01 8.00 9.32
C PHE A 776 48.43 8.39 10.67
N THR A 777 47.86 9.59 10.77
CA THR A 777 47.24 10.15 11.97
C THR A 777 45.72 10.00 11.93
N LEU A 778 45.12 9.51 13.00
CA LEU A 778 43.67 9.46 13.21
C LEU A 778 43.18 10.84 13.68
N VAL A 779 42.38 11.53 12.87
CA VAL A 779 41.91 12.89 13.18
C VAL A 779 40.97 12.89 14.39
N ASN A 780 41.15 13.86 15.29
CA ASN A 780 40.36 14.06 16.52
C ASN A 780 40.26 12.78 17.38
N SER A 781 41.36 12.03 17.49
CA SER A 781 41.46 10.82 18.31
C SER A 781 42.24 11.08 19.61
N GLN A 782 41.99 10.26 20.63
CA GLN A 782 42.70 10.31 21.90
C GLN A 782 43.08 8.91 22.35
N GLY A 783 44.38 8.67 22.56
CA GLY A 783 44.86 7.38 23.06
C GLY A 783 44.35 7.07 24.47
N ASN A 784 43.97 5.81 24.72
CA ASN A 784 43.47 5.34 26.01
C ASN A 784 44.37 4.29 26.68
N GLY A 785 45.53 3.98 26.09
CA GLY A 785 46.44 2.96 26.58
C GLY A 785 47.63 2.75 25.67
N ALA A 786 48.60 1.96 26.12
CA ALA A 786 49.72 1.55 25.26
C ALA A 786 49.26 0.46 24.27
N TYR A 787 49.65 0.57 23.01
CA TYR A 787 49.47 -0.51 22.04
C TYR A 787 50.18 -1.78 22.52
N THR A 788 49.46 -2.91 22.54
CA THR A 788 50.04 -4.21 22.91
C THR A 788 50.25 -5.09 21.68
N MET A 789 49.23 -5.26 20.84
CA MET A 789 49.29 -6.04 19.60
C MET A 789 48.03 -5.85 18.75
N GLY A 790 48.04 -6.45 17.55
CA GLY A 790 46.89 -6.59 16.68
C GLY A 790 46.66 -5.37 15.77
N GLY A 791 45.50 -5.33 15.13
CA GLY A 791 45.12 -4.22 14.28
C GLY A 791 45.31 -4.47 12.79
N VAL A 792 44.25 -4.20 12.05
CA VAL A 792 44.26 -4.04 10.60
C VAL A 792 43.52 -2.75 10.25
N TRP A 793 43.83 -2.20 9.07
CA TRP A 793 43.13 -1.04 8.54
C TRP A 793 42.53 -1.33 7.17
N SER A 794 41.38 -0.73 6.87
CA SER A 794 40.72 -0.80 5.56
C SER A 794 40.14 0.57 5.20
N VAL A 795 40.20 0.97 3.93
CA VAL A 795 39.55 2.20 3.47
C VAL A 795 38.07 1.95 3.29
N TYR A 796 37.27 2.83 3.88
CA TYR A 796 35.82 2.87 3.72
C TYR A 796 35.46 4.17 3.04
N GLN A 797 34.44 4.12 2.20
CA GLN A 797 33.81 5.33 1.69
C GLN A 797 32.31 5.07 1.61
N ASN A 798 31.53 6.13 1.50
CA ASN A 798 30.11 5.97 1.26
C ASN A 798 29.90 5.17 -0.03
N PRO A 799 29.11 4.09 -0.04
CA PRO A 799 28.66 3.54 -1.30
C PRO A 799 27.92 4.67 -2.04
N PRO A 800 28.32 5.06 -3.27
CA PRO A 800 27.78 6.23 -3.98
C PRO A 800 26.28 6.13 -4.36
N ILE A 801 25.59 5.12 -3.83
CA ILE A 801 24.23 4.71 -4.16
C ILE A 801 23.25 5.08 -3.04
N ARG A 802 23.56 4.84 -1.75
CA ARG A 802 22.61 5.07 -0.64
C ARG A 802 23.36 5.25 0.69
N LEU A 803 22.80 6.04 1.61
CA LEU A 803 23.18 5.98 3.03
C LEU A 803 22.45 4.83 3.72
N VAL A 804 23.02 4.32 4.80
CA VAL A 804 22.47 3.21 5.58
C VAL A 804 22.29 3.66 7.02
N SER A 805 21.12 3.41 7.60
CA SER A 805 20.81 3.79 8.98
C SER A 805 21.67 2.99 9.98
N PRO A 806 21.83 3.47 11.22
CA PRO A 806 22.46 2.67 12.27
C PRO A 806 21.72 1.35 12.53
N LYS A 807 20.40 1.31 12.32
CA LYS A 807 19.58 0.09 12.41
C LYS A 807 20.05 -0.97 11.40
N ASP A 808 20.08 -0.63 10.11
CA ASP A 808 20.52 -1.57 9.06
C ASP A 808 21.99 -1.99 9.23
N VAL A 809 22.84 -1.11 9.76
CA VAL A 809 24.24 -1.45 10.07
C VAL A 809 24.31 -2.54 11.14
N VAL A 810 23.56 -2.41 12.24
CA VAL A 810 23.60 -3.41 13.32
C VAL A 810 22.88 -4.71 12.97
N GLU A 811 21.79 -4.65 12.19
CA GLU A 811 21.07 -5.84 11.71
C GLU A 811 21.91 -6.70 10.76
N ALA A 812 22.87 -6.10 10.05
CA ALA A 812 23.81 -6.82 9.20
C ALA A 812 24.91 -7.57 9.99
N LEU A 813 25.02 -7.35 11.30
CA LEU A 813 26.01 -8.02 12.14
C LEU A 813 25.58 -9.46 12.46
N SER A 814 26.53 -10.39 12.43
CA SER A 814 26.28 -11.82 12.63
C SER A 814 26.19 -12.25 14.10
N SER A 815 26.39 -11.35 15.06
CA SER A 815 26.43 -11.69 16.48
C SER A 815 26.08 -10.51 17.40
N PRO A 816 25.25 -10.74 18.44
CA PRO A 816 25.00 -9.74 19.48
C PRO A 816 26.24 -9.40 20.31
N ALA A 817 27.26 -10.26 20.31
CA ALA A 817 28.55 -10.01 20.97
C ALA A 817 29.54 -9.25 20.08
N SER A 818 29.10 -8.72 18.92
CA SER A 818 29.95 -7.93 18.04
C SER A 818 30.58 -6.75 18.79
N LEU A 819 31.89 -6.57 18.60
CA LEU A 819 32.66 -5.43 19.12
C LEU A 819 32.41 -4.14 18.33
N ASN A 820 31.51 -4.17 17.32
CA ASN A 820 31.10 -2.97 16.61
C ASN A 820 30.58 -1.92 17.63
N PRO A 821 31.05 -0.66 17.56
CA PRO A 821 30.61 0.38 18.49
C PRO A 821 29.10 0.65 18.48
N LEU A 822 28.42 0.62 17.33
CA LEU A 822 26.97 0.80 17.23
C LEU A 822 26.22 -0.35 17.94
N ASN A 823 26.73 -1.58 17.87
CA ASN A 823 26.13 -2.75 18.53
C ASN A 823 26.10 -2.64 20.06
N ASN A 824 26.93 -1.78 20.65
CA ASN A 824 27.05 -1.59 22.10
C ASN A 824 26.71 -0.15 22.55
N TYR A 825 26.25 0.70 21.63
CA TYR A 825 26.14 2.15 21.81
C TYR A 825 25.26 2.57 22.98
N TYR A 826 24.12 1.91 23.20
CA TYR A 826 23.15 2.26 24.23
C TYR A 826 23.29 1.47 25.53
N ASN A 827 24.22 0.51 25.61
CA ASN A 827 24.30 -0.42 26.74
C ASN A 827 24.39 0.31 28.10
N GLN A 828 25.26 1.33 28.19
CA GLN A 828 25.39 2.13 29.41
C GLN A 828 24.17 3.00 29.71
N THR A 829 23.56 3.60 28.68
CA THR A 829 22.35 4.42 28.87
C THR A 829 21.18 3.59 29.42
N ILE A 830 21.06 2.34 28.96
CA ILE A 830 20.06 1.39 29.46
C ILE A 830 20.33 1.07 30.93
N ASP A 831 21.58 0.80 31.30
CA ASP A 831 21.97 0.55 32.69
C ASP A 831 21.67 1.74 33.59
N ASP A 832 22.05 2.95 33.18
CA ASP A 832 21.79 4.19 33.91
C ASP A 832 20.29 4.44 34.08
N PHE A 833 19.48 4.15 33.07
CA PHE A 833 18.02 4.26 33.13
C PHE A 833 17.42 3.32 34.17
N PHE A 834 17.76 2.02 34.11
CA PHE A 834 17.25 1.05 35.08
C PHE A 834 17.78 1.33 36.50
N LEU A 835 19.04 1.77 36.63
CA LEU A 835 19.67 2.10 37.90
C LEU A 835 19.05 3.35 38.55
N LYS A 836 18.70 4.38 37.77
CA LYS A 836 18.02 5.59 38.24
C LYS A 836 16.73 5.28 39.02
N TYR A 837 15.99 4.27 38.57
CA TYR A 837 14.70 3.86 39.16
C TYR A 837 14.79 2.61 40.04
N TYR A 838 16.00 2.09 40.30
CA TYR A 838 16.22 1.02 41.26
C TYR A 838 16.37 1.57 42.69
N THR A 839 15.80 0.90 43.68
CA THR A 839 15.82 1.35 45.10
C THR A 839 16.91 0.70 45.93
N GLY A 840 17.53 -0.37 45.43
CA GLY A 840 18.53 -1.15 46.15
C GLY A 840 19.97 -0.89 45.69
N THR A 841 20.83 -1.85 46.02
CA THR A 841 22.22 -1.92 45.55
C THR A 841 22.41 -3.21 44.78
N ILE A 842 23.07 -3.15 43.62
CA ILE A 842 23.41 -4.31 42.79
C ILE A 842 24.90 -4.30 42.48
N GLY A 843 25.60 -5.36 42.89
CA GLY A 843 27.07 -5.38 42.86
C GLY A 843 27.66 -4.19 43.63
N THR A 844 28.38 -3.32 42.92
CA THR A 844 28.98 -2.09 43.47
C THR A 844 28.15 -0.82 43.20
N HIS A 845 26.99 -0.95 42.56
CA HIS A 845 26.18 0.17 42.10
C HIS A 845 24.98 0.40 43.00
N THR A 846 24.79 1.64 43.45
CA THR A 846 23.63 2.06 44.25
C THR A 846 22.59 2.70 43.34
N GLY A 847 21.35 2.23 43.43
CA GLY A 847 20.24 2.77 42.66
C GLY A 847 19.86 4.19 43.06
N GLY A 848 19.28 4.94 42.11
CA GLY A 848 18.87 6.34 42.33
C GLY A 848 17.62 6.50 43.21
N GLY A 849 16.88 5.42 43.46
CA GLY A 849 15.68 5.40 44.30
C GLY A 849 14.52 6.25 43.79
N LYS A 850 14.57 6.70 42.52
CA LYS A 850 13.51 7.52 41.92
C LYS A 850 12.30 6.65 41.55
N THR A 851 11.17 7.30 41.31
CA THR A 851 9.98 6.68 40.72
C THR A 851 9.83 7.21 39.31
N PHE A 852 9.80 6.30 38.33
CA PHE A 852 9.49 6.65 36.95
C PHE A 852 8.01 7.02 36.85
N SER A 853 7.70 7.98 35.98
CA SER A 853 6.33 8.41 35.70
C SER A 853 6.20 8.73 34.22
N LEU A 854 5.12 8.33 33.55
CA LEU A 854 4.86 8.65 32.15
C LEU A 854 3.36 8.72 31.92
N VAL A 855 2.91 9.68 31.11
CA VAL A 855 1.49 9.82 30.75
C VAL A 855 1.26 9.10 29.42
N SER A 856 0.26 8.22 29.38
CA SER A 856 -0.23 7.59 28.15
C SER A 856 -1.71 7.88 27.98
N SER A 857 -2.12 8.17 26.74
CA SER A 857 -3.53 8.33 26.35
C SER A 857 -4.09 7.14 25.57
N ALA A 858 -3.30 6.08 25.37
CA ALA A 858 -3.67 4.91 24.57
C ALA A 858 -4.90 4.15 25.10
N SER A 859 -5.27 4.37 26.38
CA SER A 859 -6.49 3.84 26.97
C SER A 859 -7.77 4.58 26.52
N GLY A 860 -7.64 5.68 25.77
CA GLY A 860 -8.72 6.63 25.48
C GLY A 860 -8.84 7.75 26.53
N SER A 861 -7.97 7.76 27.55
CA SER A 861 -7.86 8.82 28.55
C SER A 861 -6.40 9.01 28.93
N ALA A 862 -5.98 10.27 29.20
CA ALA A 862 -4.63 10.55 29.67
C ALA A 862 -4.46 10.05 31.11
N ILE A 863 -3.72 8.96 31.29
CA ILE A 863 -3.44 8.32 32.57
C ILE A 863 -1.93 8.34 32.83
N THR A 864 -1.53 8.67 34.05
CA THR A 864 -0.13 8.55 34.49
C THR A 864 0.15 7.14 34.96
N TYR A 865 1.16 6.51 34.38
CA TYR A 865 1.73 5.22 34.76
C TYR A 865 3.03 5.47 35.52
N SER A 866 3.23 4.81 36.65
CA SER A 866 4.40 5.07 37.49
C SER A 866 4.90 3.82 38.18
N GLY A 867 6.20 3.80 38.49
CA GLY A 867 6.81 2.64 39.13
C GLY A 867 8.33 2.67 39.20
N GLN A 868 8.93 1.51 39.44
CA GLN A 868 10.35 1.36 39.79
C GLN A 868 10.93 0.08 39.19
N THR A 869 12.26 0.04 39.10
CA THR A 869 12.99 -1.15 38.69
C THR A 869 12.93 -2.21 39.79
N THR A 870 12.53 -3.43 39.43
CA THR A 870 12.42 -4.56 40.36
C THR A 870 12.85 -5.86 39.71
N GLN A 871 13.30 -6.82 40.52
CA GLN A 871 13.63 -8.16 40.06
C GLN A 871 12.35 -9.01 39.90
N VAL A 872 12.27 -9.78 38.83
CA VAL A 872 11.19 -10.72 38.50
C VAL A 872 11.82 -12.03 38.03
N GLY A 873 11.88 -13.03 38.91
CA GLY A 873 12.65 -14.25 38.66
C GLY A 873 14.14 -13.92 38.50
N ASN A 874 14.75 -14.40 37.41
CA ASN A 874 16.15 -14.09 37.06
C ASN A 874 16.28 -12.82 36.19
N ASN A 875 15.20 -12.11 35.90
CA ASN A 875 15.20 -10.90 35.10
C ASN A 875 14.98 -9.65 35.96
N TYR A 876 15.32 -8.49 35.43
CA TYR A 876 14.90 -7.19 35.96
C TYR A 876 13.93 -6.51 35.01
N VAL A 877 12.97 -5.78 35.56
CA VAL A 877 11.99 -5.01 34.79
C VAL A 877 11.78 -3.64 35.43
N LEU A 878 11.47 -2.63 34.64
CA LEU A 878 10.80 -1.43 35.10
C LEU A 878 9.31 -1.73 35.14
N ARG A 879 8.75 -1.90 36.35
CA ARG A 879 7.34 -2.24 36.56
C ARG A 879 6.52 -0.98 36.78
N LEU A 880 5.55 -0.73 35.89
CA LEU A 880 4.67 0.43 35.95
C LEU A 880 3.22 0.01 36.26
N ASN A 881 2.51 0.86 37.00
CA ASN A 881 1.08 0.71 37.26
C ASN A 881 0.37 2.04 37.03
N ALA A 882 -0.91 1.99 36.65
CA ALA A 882 -1.74 3.19 36.55
C ALA A 882 -1.91 3.85 37.94
N THR A 883 -1.69 5.16 38.02
CA THR A 883 -1.84 5.94 39.26
C THR A 883 -3.31 6.33 39.52
N THR A 884 -4.09 6.46 38.45
CA THR A 884 -5.52 6.79 38.43
C THR A 884 -6.29 5.76 37.58
N GLY A 885 -7.62 5.78 37.64
CA GLY A 885 -8.47 4.78 36.97
C GLY A 885 -9.15 3.80 37.93
N THR A 886 -9.82 2.82 37.36
CA THR A 886 -10.53 1.73 38.05
C THR A 886 -9.57 0.82 38.82
N THR A 887 -10.08 0.10 39.81
CA THR A 887 -9.30 -0.89 40.58
C THR A 887 -8.64 -1.94 39.68
N ALA A 888 -9.30 -2.32 38.59
CA ALA A 888 -8.77 -3.27 37.61
C ALA A 888 -7.58 -2.68 36.83
N GLU A 889 -7.68 -1.44 36.36
CA GLU A 889 -6.59 -0.77 35.63
C GLU A 889 -5.34 -0.57 36.49
N LYS A 890 -5.53 -0.24 37.78
CA LYS A 890 -4.43 -0.08 38.73
C LYS A 890 -3.72 -1.39 39.09
N ALA A 891 -4.38 -2.53 38.91
CA ALA A 891 -3.83 -3.85 39.25
C ALA A 891 -2.95 -4.46 38.13
N VAL A 892 -2.94 -3.88 36.94
CA VAL A 892 -2.13 -4.36 35.80
C VAL A 892 -0.69 -3.89 35.97
N ASN A 893 0.27 -4.83 35.85
CA ASN A 893 1.70 -4.54 35.80
C ASN A 893 2.13 -4.40 34.34
N TYR A 894 2.67 -3.23 33.99
CA TYR A 894 3.31 -2.95 32.71
C TYR A 894 4.82 -3.08 32.89
N ASP A 895 5.37 -4.23 32.51
CA ASP A 895 6.77 -4.60 32.76
C ASP A 895 7.61 -4.36 31.50
N LEU A 896 8.44 -3.33 31.51
CA LEU A 896 9.51 -3.14 30.52
C LEU A 896 10.73 -3.95 30.96
N TYR A 897 11.09 -4.96 30.19
CA TYR A 897 12.19 -5.87 30.53
C TYR A 897 13.56 -5.24 30.28
N TYR A 898 14.49 -5.52 31.18
CA TYR A 898 15.91 -5.23 30.97
C TYR A 898 16.45 -6.10 29.83
N PRO A 899 17.08 -5.53 28.78
CA PRO A 899 17.28 -6.17 27.47
C PRO A 899 18.48 -7.13 27.40
N PHE A 900 19.06 -7.55 28.52
CA PHE A 900 20.23 -8.43 28.55
C PHE A 900 19.88 -9.82 29.09
N PHE A 901 19.90 -10.80 28.19
CA PHE A 901 19.59 -12.21 28.42
C PHE A 901 20.81 -13.09 28.11
N ASN A 902 20.76 -14.36 28.52
CA ASN A 902 21.83 -15.32 28.20
C ASN A 902 22.14 -15.45 26.69
N THR A 903 21.19 -15.12 25.82
CA THR A 903 21.29 -15.31 24.36
C THR A 903 21.87 -14.11 23.61
N ASN A 904 21.93 -12.93 24.23
CA ASN A 904 22.36 -11.69 23.59
C ASN A 904 23.35 -10.86 24.41
N LEU A 905 24.14 -11.50 25.28
CA LEU A 905 25.15 -10.79 26.05
C LEU A 905 26.18 -10.13 25.13
N PRO A 906 26.59 -8.88 25.42
CA PRO A 906 27.73 -8.27 24.77
C PRO A 906 29.01 -9.04 25.12
N ASP A 907 30.06 -8.85 24.33
CA ASP A 907 31.39 -9.36 24.68
C ASP A 907 31.84 -8.74 26.01
N ALA A 908 32.28 -9.58 26.95
CA ALA A 908 32.64 -9.15 28.29
C ALA A 908 33.85 -8.20 28.33
N SER A 909 34.68 -8.19 27.28
CA SER A 909 35.77 -7.21 27.12
C SER A 909 35.29 -5.83 26.68
N ALA A 910 34.11 -5.74 26.06
CA ALA A 910 33.49 -4.49 25.63
C ALA A 910 32.57 -3.91 26.69
N TYR A 911 31.67 -4.73 27.26
CA TYR A 911 30.67 -4.26 28.21
C TYR A 911 30.18 -5.37 29.14
N THR A 912 29.90 -5.03 30.42
CA THR A 912 29.28 -5.94 31.39
C THR A 912 27.99 -5.32 31.94
N PRO A 913 26.80 -5.87 31.62
CA PRO A 913 25.53 -5.31 32.08
C PRO A 913 25.33 -5.37 33.60
N ILE A 914 24.87 -4.28 34.22
CA ILE A 914 24.72 -4.15 35.68
C ILE A 914 23.67 -5.10 36.27
N PHE A 915 22.53 -5.26 35.58
CA PHE A 915 21.38 -6.03 36.10
C PHE A 915 21.33 -7.48 35.60
N TYR A 916 22.35 -7.94 34.88
CA TYR A 916 22.37 -9.31 34.39
C TYR A 916 22.57 -10.32 35.53
N VAL A 917 21.75 -11.37 35.51
CA VAL A 917 21.87 -12.53 36.41
C VAL A 917 22.04 -13.78 35.54
N ALA A 918 23.01 -14.63 35.90
CA ALA A 918 23.23 -15.88 35.18
C ALA A 918 21.95 -16.74 35.14
N GLY A 919 21.49 -17.07 33.92
CA GLY A 919 20.20 -17.76 33.75
C GLY A 919 19.02 -16.83 33.49
N ALA A 920 19.25 -15.55 33.18
CA ALA A 920 18.24 -14.65 32.64
C ALA A 920 17.78 -15.14 31.26
N THR A 921 16.48 -15.43 31.15
CA THR A 921 15.87 -15.94 29.91
C THR A 921 15.00 -14.87 29.28
N ALA A 922 15.12 -14.70 27.96
CA ALA A 922 14.25 -13.81 27.19
C ALA A 922 12.77 -14.22 27.33
N PRO A 923 11.83 -13.25 27.42
CA PRO A 923 10.40 -13.51 27.37
C PRO A 923 9.99 -14.37 26.15
N THR A 924 8.96 -15.20 26.30
CA THR A 924 8.54 -16.17 25.27
C THR A 924 8.11 -15.52 23.96
N TRP A 925 7.55 -14.32 24.00
CA TRP A 925 7.12 -13.60 22.80
C TRP A 925 8.32 -13.12 21.97
N ILE A 926 9.41 -12.68 22.61
CA ILE A 926 10.71 -12.39 21.94
C ILE A 926 11.28 -13.66 21.31
N VAL A 927 11.27 -14.77 22.06
CA VAL A 927 11.78 -16.06 21.55
C VAL A 927 11.00 -16.53 20.31
N THR A 928 9.69 -16.30 20.31
CA THR A 928 8.82 -16.66 19.17
C THR A 928 9.11 -15.82 17.94
N ALA A 929 9.47 -14.55 18.13
CA ALA A 929 9.87 -13.63 17.06
C ALA A 929 11.31 -13.83 16.58
N GLY A 930 12.15 -14.59 17.29
CA GLY A 930 13.57 -14.76 16.95
C GLY A 930 14.47 -13.61 17.40
N GLN A 931 13.92 -12.60 18.08
CA GLN A 931 14.58 -11.37 18.49
C GLN A 931 15.47 -11.52 19.74
N GLN A 932 15.52 -12.72 20.34
CA GLN A 932 16.34 -12.99 21.54
C GLN A 932 17.85 -12.95 21.28
N TYR A 933 18.26 -12.85 20.01
CA TYR A 933 19.64 -12.78 19.57
C TYR A 933 20.08 -11.37 19.18
N GLU A 934 19.20 -10.37 19.30
CA GLU A 934 19.51 -8.99 19.00
C GLU A 934 20.26 -8.34 20.16
N SER A 935 21.23 -7.48 19.89
CA SER A 935 21.87 -6.71 20.95
C SER A 935 20.90 -5.69 21.54
N ALA A 936 21.13 -5.28 22.78
CA ALA A 936 20.30 -4.27 23.43
C ALA A 936 20.28 -2.94 22.66
N SER A 937 21.38 -2.58 21.97
CA SER A 937 21.43 -1.37 21.14
C SER A 937 20.67 -1.54 19.83
N GLN A 938 20.70 -2.73 19.22
CA GLN A 938 19.86 -3.04 18.06
C GLN A 938 18.39 -2.88 18.38
N MET A 939 17.92 -3.41 19.52
CA MET A 939 16.52 -3.28 19.93
C MET A 939 16.05 -1.81 20.07
N ILE A 940 16.97 -0.88 20.35
CA ILE A 940 16.69 0.55 20.41
C ILE A 940 16.69 1.20 19.02
N PHE A 941 17.67 0.86 18.15
CA PHE A 941 17.70 1.40 16.79
C PHE A 941 16.53 0.89 15.94
N ALA A 942 16.18 -0.38 16.10
CA ALA A 942 15.06 -1.03 15.43
C ALA A 942 13.71 -0.80 16.15
N CYS A 943 13.74 -0.27 17.38
CA CYS A 943 12.55 -0.08 18.22
C CYS A 943 11.66 -1.33 18.23
N ASP A 944 12.23 -2.45 18.65
CA ASP A 944 11.55 -3.75 18.64
C ASP A 944 11.90 -4.53 19.92
N ALA A 945 11.63 -5.84 19.94
CA ALA A 945 11.75 -6.69 21.11
C ALA A 945 11.18 -6.03 22.38
N VAL A 946 11.97 -5.91 23.46
CA VAL A 946 11.53 -5.28 24.72
C VAL A 946 11.18 -3.80 24.60
N PHE A 947 11.62 -3.12 23.55
CA PHE A 947 11.56 -1.66 23.46
C PHE A 947 10.45 -1.11 22.57
N ALA A 948 9.93 -1.84 21.56
CA ALA A 948 8.67 -1.48 20.86
C ALA A 948 8.21 -2.49 19.77
N ASP A 949 8.03 -3.77 20.10
CA ASP A 949 7.65 -4.79 19.11
C ASP A 949 6.16 -4.84 18.71
N ASN A 950 5.31 -4.00 19.33
CA ASN A 950 3.86 -3.96 19.12
C ASN A 950 3.12 -5.31 19.30
N ASN A 951 3.74 -6.33 19.93
CA ASN A 951 3.07 -7.59 20.21
C ASN A 951 2.37 -7.60 21.58
N ALA A 952 1.27 -8.36 21.65
CA ALA A 952 0.56 -8.63 22.88
C ALA A 952 1.41 -9.53 23.81
N ARG A 953 2.10 -8.91 24.78
CA ARG A 953 2.97 -9.52 25.82
C ARG A 953 2.23 -10.39 26.83
N GLY A 954 1.35 -11.27 26.37
CA GLY A 954 0.33 -11.93 27.19
C GLY A 954 -0.77 -10.98 27.70
N MET A 955 -0.72 -9.70 27.30
CA MET A 955 -1.75 -8.70 27.55
C MET A 955 -2.78 -8.73 26.42
N THR A 956 -4.04 -8.36 26.70
CA THR A 956 -5.09 -8.30 25.67
C THR A 956 -5.92 -7.02 25.83
N GLY A 957 -6.52 -6.54 24.75
CA GLY A 957 -7.35 -5.34 24.80
C GLY A 957 -6.56 -4.07 25.13
N THR A 958 -7.16 -3.19 25.92
CA THR A 958 -6.61 -1.86 26.24
C THR A 958 -5.21 -1.88 26.85
N SER A 959 -4.90 -2.86 27.71
CA SER A 959 -3.57 -2.94 28.33
C SER A 959 -2.46 -3.24 27.31
N SER A 960 -2.75 -3.98 26.24
CA SER A 960 -1.77 -4.22 25.17
C SER A 960 -1.41 -2.92 24.43
N VAL A 961 -2.41 -2.10 24.09
CA VAL A 961 -2.20 -0.81 23.40
C VAL A 961 -1.47 0.20 24.29
N VAL A 962 -1.80 0.22 25.58
CA VAL A 962 -1.09 1.03 26.57
C VAL A 962 0.36 0.60 26.68
N MET A 963 0.63 -0.70 26.73
CA MET A 963 2.00 -1.22 26.82
C MET A 963 2.84 -0.76 25.62
N GLY A 964 2.32 -0.91 24.40
CA GLY A 964 2.97 -0.41 23.18
C GLY A 964 3.26 1.09 23.24
N ASP A 965 2.31 1.91 23.66
CA ASP A 965 2.53 3.36 23.78
C ASP A 965 3.62 3.75 24.80
N LEU A 966 3.75 2.99 25.90
CA LEU A 966 4.82 3.18 26.89
C LEU A 966 6.19 2.77 26.33
N GLU A 967 6.26 1.64 25.63
CA GLU A 967 7.41 1.15 24.86
C GLU A 967 7.95 2.21 23.90
N ASP A 968 7.08 2.63 22.97
CA ASP A 968 7.40 3.56 21.89
C ASP A 968 7.93 4.88 22.47
N SER A 969 7.30 5.36 23.55
CA SER A 969 7.70 6.59 24.24
C SER A 969 9.11 6.49 24.84
N ILE A 970 9.45 5.34 25.41
CA ILE A 970 10.77 5.09 26.01
C ILE A 970 11.82 4.93 24.91
N SER A 971 11.51 4.21 23.84
CA SER A 971 12.37 4.05 22.66
C SER A 971 12.69 5.39 21.98
N ALA A 972 11.66 6.23 21.79
CA ALA A 972 11.84 7.57 21.27
C ALA A 972 12.71 8.44 22.19
N ALA A 973 12.52 8.36 23.50
CA ALA A 973 13.31 9.11 24.47
C ALA A 973 14.80 8.68 24.49
N ILE A 974 15.10 7.41 24.28
CA ILE A 974 16.49 6.91 24.17
C ILE A 974 17.13 7.41 22.87
N ASN A 975 16.45 7.25 21.74
CA ASN A 975 16.95 7.74 20.44
C ASN A 975 17.21 9.25 20.44
N ARG A 976 16.41 10.04 21.18
CA ARG A 976 16.52 11.51 21.27
C ARG A 976 17.44 12.03 22.39
N GLY A 977 18.00 11.15 23.21
CA GLY A 977 18.96 11.52 24.27
C GLY A 977 18.36 12.14 25.52
N ILE A 978 17.09 11.85 25.80
CA ILE A 978 16.30 12.49 26.87
C ILE A 978 15.74 11.49 27.89
N ILE A 979 16.03 10.19 27.75
CA ILE A 979 15.53 9.13 28.64
C ILE A 979 15.87 9.35 30.14
N LEU A 980 17.02 9.97 30.45
CA LEU A 980 17.41 10.32 31.82
C LEU A 980 16.88 11.69 32.29
N SER A 981 16.23 12.46 31.43
CA SER A 981 15.53 13.70 31.81
C SER A 981 14.20 13.40 32.53
N ASP A 982 13.48 14.45 32.94
CA ASP A 982 12.10 14.31 33.41
C ASP A 982 11.19 13.99 32.21
N SER A 983 10.38 12.93 32.31
CA SER A 983 9.52 12.45 31.22
C SER A 983 8.46 13.47 30.79
N SER A 984 8.08 14.41 31.66
CA SER A 984 7.18 15.51 31.30
C SER A 984 7.77 16.44 30.24
N THR A 985 9.09 16.41 30.03
CA THR A 985 9.80 17.22 29.03
C THR A 985 10.02 16.49 27.71
N TRP A 986 9.69 15.20 27.60
CA TRP A 986 10.03 14.40 26.41
C TRP A 986 9.35 14.88 25.12
N GLY A 987 8.20 15.54 25.24
CA GLY A 987 7.52 16.17 24.11
C GLY A 987 8.06 17.53 23.68
N ASP A 988 9.01 18.12 24.42
CA ASP A 988 9.66 19.37 24.05
C ASP A 988 10.88 19.11 23.15
N GLN A 989 10.71 19.32 21.84
CA GLN A 989 11.77 19.13 20.84
C GLN A 989 13.03 19.97 21.13
N GLY A 990 12.90 21.10 21.84
CA GLY A 990 14.04 21.92 22.24
C GLY A 990 15.00 21.24 23.22
N THR A 991 14.56 20.14 23.86
CA THR A 991 15.39 19.35 24.78
C THR A 991 16.10 18.18 24.09
N TRP A 992 15.74 17.89 22.84
CA TRP A 992 16.30 16.76 22.10
C TRP A 992 17.72 17.06 21.64
N PHE A 993 18.54 16.00 21.56
CA PHE A 993 19.90 16.05 21.01
C PHE A 993 20.81 17.11 21.65
N GLN A 994 20.68 17.34 22.97
CA GLN A 994 21.53 18.27 23.70
C GLN A 994 22.70 17.53 24.35
N SER A 995 23.93 17.98 24.09
CA SER A 995 25.12 17.45 24.77
C SER A 995 25.12 17.73 26.29
N THR A 996 24.31 18.71 26.73
CA THR A 996 24.12 19.06 28.15
C THR A 996 23.06 18.22 28.86
N THR A 997 22.35 17.31 28.17
CA THR A 997 21.42 16.41 28.87
C THR A 997 22.18 15.47 29.81
N ALA A 998 21.45 14.85 30.73
CA ALA A 998 22.00 13.85 31.65
C ALA A 998 22.60 12.62 30.92
N ASN A 999 22.28 12.42 29.64
CA ASN A 999 22.86 11.36 28.79
C ASN A 999 24.27 11.71 28.26
N GLY A 1000 24.79 12.91 28.51
CA GLY A 1000 26.17 13.27 28.15
C GLY A 1000 26.47 13.24 26.65
N GLY A 1001 25.49 13.58 25.81
CA GLY A 1001 25.63 13.57 24.35
C GLY A 1001 25.43 12.21 23.67
N ILE A 1002 24.92 11.21 24.39
CA ILE A 1002 24.51 9.92 23.83
C ILE A 1002 23.07 9.99 23.32
N TYR A 1003 22.92 10.01 21.99
CA TYR A 1003 21.67 9.96 21.25
C TYR A 1003 21.93 9.47 19.81
N ASN A 1004 20.88 9.30 19.03
CA ASN A 1004 20.95 8.84 17.66
C ASN A 1004 21.31 10.02 16.73
N TYR A 1005 22.59 10.14 16.35
CA TYR A 1005 23.06 11.24 15.48
C TYR A 1005 22.50 11.15 14.05
N TRP A 1006 22.10 9.95 13.59
CA TRP A 1006 21.36 9.79 12.33
C TRP A 1006 20.00 10.49 12.40
N VAL A 1007 19.28 10.32 13.52
CA VAL A 1007 17.98 10.98 13.72
C VAL A 1007 18.16 12.49 13.86
N GLN A 1008 19.15 12.95 14.62
CA GLN A 1008 19.48 14.38 14.72
C GLN A 1008 19.78 15.01 13.35
N TYR A 1009 20.51 14.29 12.49
CA TYR A 1009 20.83 14.74 11.13
C TYR A 1009 19.55 14.95 10.30
N TRP A 1010 18.60 14.02 10.33
CA TRP A 1010 17.38 14.14 9.54
C TRP A 1010 16.43 15.25 10.00
N HIS A 1011 16.52 15.67 11.27
CA HIS A 1011 15.81 16.83 11.81
C HIS A 1011 16.60 18.16 11.69
N GLN A 1012 17.72 18.19 10.97
CA GLN A 1012 18.45 19.44 10.72
C GLN A 1012 17.60 20.42 9.91
N THR A 1013 17.70 21.71 10.27
CA THR A 1013 16.92 22.75 9.63
C THR A 1013 17.13 22.82 8.12
N GLY A 1014 16.03 22.67 7.38
CA GLY A 1014 15.99 22.82 5.92
C GLY A 1014 16.40 21.58 5.11
N LEU A 1015 16.73 20.46 5.76
CA LEU A 1015 17.03 19.19 5.10
C LEU A 1015 15.75 18.51 4.60
N THR A 1016 14.72 18.49 5.45
CA THR A 1016 13.39 17.95 5.19
C THR A 1016 12.33 19.06 5.24
N TYR A 1017 11.11 18.76 4.82
CA TYR A 1017 9.99 19.70 4.98
C TYR A 1017 9.57 19.77 6.45
N GLY A 1018 9.55 20.98 7.01
CA GLY A 1018 9.15 21.22 8.40
C GLY A 1018 10.12 20.69 9.45
N ASP A 1019 11.34 20.30 9.04
CA ASP A 1019 12.35 19.62 9.87
C ASP A 1019 11.82 18.30 10.47
N GLN A 1020 10.87 17.67 9.77
CA GLN A 1020 10.26 16.39 10.12
C GLN A 1020 10.88 15.25 9.33
N SER A 1021 11.03 14.09 9.96
CA SER A 1021 11.58 12.89 9.36
C SER A 1021 11.02 11.66 10.06
N TYR A 1022 10.86 10.55 9.34
CA TYR A 1022 10.70 9.24 9.95
C TYR A 1022 12.05 8.53 9.92
N ALA A 1023 12.98 8.92 10.80
CA ALA A 1023 14.38 8.48 10.77
C ALA A 1023 14.66 7.23 11.64
N PHE A 1024 13.71 6.87 12.51
CA PHE A 1024 13.67 5.62 13.26
C PHE A 1024 12.19 5.23 13.47
N PRO A 1025 11.86 3.97 13.82
CA PRO A 1025 10.47 3.62 14.06
C PRO A 1025 9.95 4.38 15.27
N TYR A 1026 8.71 4.85 15.21
CA TYR A 1026 8.11 5.68 16.26
C TYR A 1026 8.65 7.12 16.36
N ASP A 1027 9.27 7.65 15.31
CA ASP A 1027 9.59 9.09 15.23
C ASP A 1027 8.34 9.99 15.27
N ASP A 1028 7.16 9.40 15.03
CA ASP A 1028 5.85 10.03 15.18
C ASP A 1028 5.48 10.25 16.66
N LYS A 1029 6.10 9.56 17.62
CA LYS A 1029 5.92 9.88 19.03
C LYS A 1029 6.39 11.29 19.30
N PHE A 1030 5.53 12.08 19.91
CA PHE A 1030 5.74 13.51 20.09
C PHE A 1030 6.00 14.24 18.76
N GLY A 1031 5.41 13.75 17.65
CA GLY A 1031 5.15 14.34 16.34
C GLY A 1031 6.30 15.01 15.59
N ALA A 1032 7.34 14.23 15.30
CA ALA A 1032 8.43 14.65 14.43
C ALA A 1032 8.47 13.89 13.08
N SER A 1033 7.52 12.98 12.83
CA SER A 1033 7.50 12.15 11.63
C SER A 1033 6.96 12.83 10.37
N THR A 1034 7.24 12.20 9.24
CA THR A 1034 6.69 12.51 7.91
C THR A 1034 5.38 11.77 7.62
N ASN A 1035 4.66 11.28 8.63
CA ASN A 1035 3.42 10.54 8.41
C ASN A 1035 2.27 11.48 8.02
N LEU A 1036 1.52 11.12 6.99
CA LEU A 1036 0.26 11.74 6.65
C LEU A 1036 -0.85 10.70 6.82
N ASN A 1037 -1.71 10.93 7.80
CA ASN A 1037 -2.89 10.11 8.07
C ASN A 1037 -4.16 10.94 7.90
N GLN A 1038 -4.90 10.70 6.81
CA GLN A 1038 -6.11 11.46 6.50
C GLN A 1038 -7.25 10.58 5.99
N ASN A 1039 -8.47 10.96 6.36
CA ASN A 1039 -9.69 10.39 5.82
C ASN A 1039 -10.07 11.05 4.49
N ASN A 1040 -10.71 10.30 3.59
CA ASN A 1040 -11.23 10.80 2.31
C ASN A 1040 -10.16 11.43 1.41
N VAL A 1041 -8.98 10.83 1.34
CA VAL A 1041 -7.92 11.25 0.40
C VAL A 1041 -8.37 10.96 -1.03
N GLY A 1042 -8.51 12.00 -1.85
CA GLY A 1042 -8.84 11.88 -3.27
C GLY A 1042 -7.61 11.58 -4.12
N MET A 1043 -6.44 12.11 -3.74
CA MET A 1043 -5.16 11.84 -4.39
C MET A 1043 -3.99 12.01 -3.42
N ALA A 1044 -3.06 11.06 -3.44
CA ALA A 1044 -1.71 11.20 -2.88
C ALA A 1044 -0.72 11.47 -4.01
N THR A 1045 0.17 12.45 -3.82
CA THR A 1045 1.23 12.80 -4.78
C THR A 1045 2.58 12.53 -4.16
N ILE A 1046 3.40 11.73 -4.84
CA ILE A 1046 4.82 11.55 -4.55
C ILE A 1046 5.60 12.32 -5.62
N THR A 1047 6.38 13.30 -5.20
CA THR A 1047 7.26 14.07 -6.10
C THR A 1047 8.70 13.68 -5.84
N LEU A 1048 9.37 13.16 -6.87
CA LEU A 1048 10.80 12.83 -6.85
C LEU A 1048 11.62 14.11 -7.02
N GLY A 1049 12.52 14.36 -6.07
CA GLY A 1049 13.35 15.57 -5.97
C GLY A 1049 14.54 15.57 -6.94
N LYS A 1050 15.26 16.70 -7.00
CA LYS A 1050 16.46 16.81 -7.85
C LYS A 1050 17.60 15.90 -7.40
N TRP A 1051 18.35 15.43 -8.38
CA TRP A 1051 19.63 14.76 -8.17
C TRP A 1051 20.68 15.69 -7.55
N SER A 1052 20.96 16.83 -8.20
CA SER A 1052 21.88 17.86 -7.74
C SER A 1052 21.37 19.26 -8.12
N ASN A 1053 21.96 20.31 -7.53
CA ASN A 1053 21.68 21.70 -7.90
C ASN A 1053 22.35 22.11 -9.24
N SER A 1054 23.43 21.43 -9.62
CA SER A 1054 24.20 21.65 -10.84
C SER A 1054 24.05 20.44 -11.76
N GLN A 1055 22.91 20.36 -12.44
CA GLN A 1055 22.59 19.22 -13.30
C GLN A 1055 23.28 19.33 -14.66
N THR A 1056 24.36 18.57 -14.87
CA THR A 1056 24.95 18.40 -16.21
C THR A 1056 24.52 17.07 -16.81
N ALA A 1057 23.98 17.10 -18.03
CA ALA A 1057 23.66 15.88 -18.75
C ALA A 1057 24.92 15.08 -19.05
N THR A 1058 24.85 13.78 -18.77
CA THR A 1058 25.93 12.82 -19.00
C THR A 1058 25.52 11.77 -20.00
N ARG A 1059 26.52 11.06 -20.52
CA ARG A 1059 26.32 9.94 -21.44
C ARG A 1059 27.19 8.76 -21.02
N THR A 1060 26.55 7.65 -20.70
CA THR A 1060 27.19 6.34 -20.55
C THR A 1060 27.16 5.61 -21.89
N LEU A 1061 28.25 4.92 -22.25
CA LEU A 1061 28.33 4.04 -23.42
C LEU A 1061 29.12 2.79 -23.08
N PHE A 1062 28.80 1.67 -23.72
CA PHE A 1062 29.69 0.52 -23.71
C PHE A 1062 30.87 0.74 -24.65
N LYS A 1063 32.07 0.36 -24.20
CA LYS A 1063 33.31 0.34 -24.98
C LYS A 1063 33.69 -1.11 -25.26
N ASN A 1064 34.05 -1.39 -26.51
CA ASN A 1064 34.44 -2.74 -26.97
C ASN A 1064 33.44 -3.83 -26.57
N PHE A 1065 32.14 -3.55 -26.69
CA PHE A 1065 31.10 -4.48 -26.25
C PHE A 1065 31.19 -5.81 -27.03
N PRO A 1066 31.20 -6.97 -26.35
CA PRO A 1066 31.31 -8.26 -27.01
C PRO A 1066 30.08 -8.56 -27.86
N ALA A 1067 30.29 -9.13 -29.05
CA ALA A 1067 29.19 -9.47 -29.96
C ALA A 1067 28.32 -10.59 -29.38
N ASN A 1068 28.96 -11.63 -28.82
CA ASN A 1068 28.34 -12.85 -28.34
C ASN A 1068 28.97 -13.29 -27.01
N GLY A 1069 28.23 -14.04 -26.20
CA GLY A 1069 28.70 -14.68 -24.97
C GLY A 1069 28.41 -16.18 -24.94
N ASN A 1070 29.21 -16.93 -24.19
CA ASN A 1070 29.01 -18.37 -23.97
C ASN A 1070 28.28 -18.61 -22.64
N GLN A 1071 27.46 -19.66 -22.57
CA GLN A 1071 26.74 -20.02 -21.34
C GLN A 1071 27.74 -20.41 -20.25
N GLY A 1072 27.66 -19.81 -19.07
CA GLY A 1072 28.64 -20.01 -18.00
C GLY A 1072 30.07 -19.52 -18.33
N GLY A 1073 30.25 -18.83 -19.46
CA GLY A 1073 31.53 -18.24 -19.87
C GLY A 1073 31.76 -16.86 -19.27
N GLN A 1074 33.02 -16.44 -19.19
CA GLN A 1074 33.37 -15.09 -18.75
C GLN A 1074 33.18 -14.06 -19.87
N VAL A 1075 32.67 -12.90 -19.52
CA VAL A 1075 32.53 -11.71 -20.37
C VAL A 1075 33.14 -10.51 -19.66
N THR A 1076 33.87 -9.67 -20.39
CA THR A 1076 34.37 -8.38 -19.88
C THR A 1076 33.51 -7.26 -20.45
N LEU A 1077 32.99 -6.42 -19.57
CA LEU A 1077 32.13 -5.28 -19.89
C LEU A 1077 32.82 -4.00 -19.42
N THR A 1078 32.98 -3.04 -20.33
CA THR A 1078 33.50 -1.72 -20.00
C THR A 1078 32.47 -0.65 -20.35
N ALA A 1079 32.12 0.18 -19.37
CA ALA A 1079 31.31 1.37 -19.57
C ALA A 1079 32.21 2.62 -19.53
N LYS A 1080 32.02 3.52 -20.50
CA LYS A 1080 32.63 4.85 -20.58
C LYS A 1080 31.58 5.89 -20.20
N VAL A 1081 31.88 6.72 -19.21
CA VAL A 1081 31.04 7.85 -18.82
C VAL A 1081 31.67 9.14 -19.35
N ALA A 1082 30.89 9.92 -20.09
CA ALA A 1082 31.27 11.25 -20.56
C ALA A 1082 30.38 12.31 -19.88
N GLY A 1083 31.02 13.28 -19.24
CA GLY A 1083 30.38 14.35 -18.48
C GLY A 1083 31.35 15.49 -18.17
N ALA A 1084 30.90 16.48 -17.42
CA ALA A 1084 31.72 17.64 -17.05
C ALA A 1084 32.76 17.28 -15.98
N GLY A 1085 33.92 17.94 -16.04
CA GLY A 1085 34.91 17.94 -14.95
C GLY A 1085 35.63 16.62 -14.67
N GLY A 1086 35.49 15.60 -15.52
CA GLY A 1086 35.98 14.25 -15.23
C GLY A 1086 34.99 13.53 -14.29
N PRO A 1087 34.02 12.76 -14.83
CA PRO A 1087 33.01 12.09 -14.04
C PRO A 1087 33.60 11.18 -12.98
N THR A 1088 33.03 11.24 -11.78
CA THR A 1088 33.36 10.40 -10.63
C THR A 1088 32.14 9.56 -10.23
N GLY A 1089 32.25 8.68 -9.23
CA GLY A 1089 31.16 7.79 -8.81
C GLY A 1089 31.34 6.38 -9.35
N THR A 1090 30.23 5.67 -9.57
CA THR A 1090 30.27 4.24 -9.94
C THR A 1090 29.35 3.88 -11.08
N VAL A 1091 29.61 2.72 -11.69
CA VAL A 1091 28.72 2.07 -12.64
C VAL A 1091 28.30 0.71 -12.07
N THR A 1092 26.99 0.49 -12.00
CA THR A 1092 26.42 -0.84 -11.75
C THR A 1092 26.06 -1.50 -13.07
N PHE A 1093 26.48 -2.74 -13.28
CA PHE A 1093 26.13 -3.52 -14.46
C PHE A 1093 25.01 -4.52 -14.16
N TYR A 1094 24.06 -4.66 -15.08
CA TYR A 1094 22.91 -5.53 -14.96
C TYR A 1094 22.78 -6.45 -16.17
N ILE A 1095 22.28 -7.67 -15.96
CA ILE A 1095 21.82 -8.60 -16.99
C ILE A 1095 20.33 -8.84 -16.75
N ASP A 1096 19.50 -8.50 -17.75
CA ASP A 1096 18.03 -8.62 -17.68
C ASP A 1096 17.40 -7.98 -16.44
N GLY A 1097 18.02 -6.90 -15.95
CA GLY A 1097 17.54 -6.13 -14.79
C GLY A 1097 18.11 -6.59 -13.44
N THR A 1098 18.84 -7.70 -13.40
CA THR A 1098 19.52 -8.20 -12.19
C THR A 1098 20.99 -7.75 -12.17
N PRO A 1099 21.52 -7.20 -11.06
CA PRO A 1099 22.93 -6.87 -10.96
C PRO A 1099 23.83 -8.06 -11.28
N ILE A 1100 24.89 -7.80 -12.04
CA ILE A 1100 25.86 -8.82 -12.40
C ILE A 1100 26.64 -9.25 -11.15
N ASN A 1101 26.81 -10.56 -10.96
CA ASN A 1101 27.49 -11.20 -9.83
C ASN A 1101 26.80 -11.04 -8.45
N SER A 1102 25.54 -10.62 -8.37
CA SER A 1102 24.75 -10.73 -7.13
C SER A 1102 24.42 -12.20 -6.85
N SER A 1103 25.10 -12.86 -5.91
CA SER A 1103 24.94 -14.24 -5.35
C SER A 1103 24.54 -15.43 -6.26
N ASN A 1104 24.23 -15.22 -7.54
CA ASN A 1104 23.42 -16.09 -8.39
C ASN A 1104 24.01 -16.30 -9.80
N ALA A 1105 25.27 -15.91 -10.04
CA ALA A 1105 25.92 -16.19 -11.33
C ALA A 1105 27.43 -16.50 -11.29
N SER A 1106 28.16 -16.33 -10.18
CA SER A 1106 29.56 -16.75 -10.12
C SER A 1106 30.07 -16.96 -8.70
N SER A 1107 30.97 -17.92 -8.51
CA SER A 1107 31.65 -18.25 -7.24
C SER A 1107 32.64 -17.19 -6.76
N ALA A 1108 32.58 -15.96 -7.28
CA ALA A 1108 33.36 -14.83 -6.81
C ALA A 1108 32.48 -13.57 -6.81
N PRO A 1109 32.23 -12.91 -5.66
CA PRO A 1109 31.71 -11.56 -5.71
C PRO A 1109 32.88 -10.60 -5.99
N PRO A 1110 32.88 -9.79 -7.05
CA PRO A 1110 33.40 -8.45 -6.91
C PRO A 1110 32.25 -7.53 -6.50
N LEU A 1111 32.54 -6.71 -5.50
CA LEU A 1111 31.69 -5.65 -4.94
C LEU A 1111 31.15 -4.78 -6.09
N GLN A 1112 29.90 -5.00 -6.51
CA GLN A 1112 29.12 -3.96 -7.17
C GLN A 1112 28.75 -2.92 -6.12
N PRO A 1113 28.75 -1.62 -6.46
CA PRO A 1113 29.01 -1.03 -7.77
C PRO A 1113 30.51 -0.79 -8.10
N VAL A 1114 30.87 -0.63 -9.38
CA VAL A 1114 32.27 -0.46 -9.84
C VAL A 1114 32.66 1.02 -9.95
N THR A 1115 33.75 1.43 -9.31
CA THR A 1115 34.23 2.83 -9.34
C THR A 1115 34.76 3.21 -10.73
N ILE A 1116 34.51 4.45 -11.14
CA ILE A 1116 35.03 5.03 -12.38
C ILE A 1116 36.51 5.39 -12.22
N ASP A 1117 37.35 4.96 -13.16
CA ASP A 1117 38.78 5.26 -13.17
C ASP A 1117 39.10 6.69 -13.64
N ALA A 1118 40.39 7.08 -13.61
CA ALA A 1118 40.84 8.40 -14.07
C ALA A 1118 40.55 8.68 -15.57
N ASN A 1119 40.24 7.66 -16.37
CA ASN A 1119 39.84 7.81 -17.75
C ASN A 1119 38.32 8.00 -17.89
N GLY A 1120 37.51 7.84 -16.85
CA GLY A 1120 36.06 7.81 -16.98
C GLY A 1120 35.51 6.43 -17.35
N GLU A 1121 36.26 5.35 -17.11
CA GLU A 1121 35.90 3.97 -17.45
C GLU A 1121 35.64 3.13 -16.19
N ALA A 1122 34.59 2.32 -16.22
CA ALA A 1122 34.32 1.27 -15.24
C ALA A 1122 34.31 -0.07 -15.97
N THR A 1123 35.10 -1.04 -15.51
CA THR A 1123 35.24 -2.36 -16.16
C THR A 1123 34.95 -3.47 -15.16
N ILE A 1124 34.17 -4.45 -15.59
CA ILE A 1124 33.92 -5.69 -14.83
C ILE A 1124 34.09 -6.91 -15.72
N THR A 1125 34.63 -7.98 -15.15
CA THR A 1125 34.55 -9.33 -15.72
C THR A 1125 33.52 -10.14 -14.94
N ALA A 1126 32.62 -10.79 -15.66
CA ALA A 1126 31.51 -11.53 -15.08
C ALA A 1126 31.23 -12.84 -15.81
N THR A 1127 30.65 -13.79 -15.09
CA THR A 1127 30.19 -15.05 -15.69
C THR A 1127 28.76 -14.87 -16.18
N MET A 1128 28.51 -15.24 -17.44
CA MET A 1128 27.17 -15.21 -18.02
C MET A 1128 26.27 -16.25 -17.33
N PRO A 1129 25.05 -15.88 -16.89
CA PRO A 1129 24.16 -16.80 -16.18
C PRO A 1129 23.81 -18.00 -17.06
N ALA A 1130 23.73 -19.19 -16.47
CA ALA A 1130 23.24 -20.38 -17.16
C ALA A 1130 21.72 -20.32 -17.30
N LEU A 1131 21.17 -20.76 -18.44
CA LEU A 1131 19.72 -20.87 -18.62
C LEU A 1131 19.21 -22.17 -17.96
N PRO A 1132 18.15 -22.12 -17.12
CA PRO A 1132 17.65 -23.30 -16.38
C PRO A 1132 17.03 -24.36 -17.28
N ASP A 1133 16.52 -23.96 -18.45
CA ASP A 1133 15.97 -24.88 -19.45
C ASP A 1133 17.08 -25.58 -20.27
N GLY A 1134 18.35 -25.24 -20.03
CA GLY A 1134 19.50 -25.76 -20.76
C GLY A 1134 19.55 -25.30 -22.22
N SER A 1135 18.82 -24.24 -22.58
CA SER A 1135 18.83 -23.71 -23.95
C SER A 1135 20.18 -23.05 -24.27
N ASN A 1136 20.59 -23.15 -25.53
CA ASN A 1136 21.86 -22.61 -26.03
C ASN A 1136 21.69 -21.26 -26.75
N THR A 1137 20.47 -20.70 -26.74
CA THR A 1137 20.13 -19.46 -27.45
C THR A 1137 19.25 -18.57 -26.59
N HIS A 1138 19.74 -17.39 -26.23
CA HIS A 1138 18.99 -16.32 -25.54
C HIS A 1138 19.57 -14.96 -25.92
N THR A 1139 18.81 -13.89 -25.71
CA THR A 1139 19.31 -12.52 -25.91
C THR A 1139 19.15 -11.73 -24.62
N TYR A 1140 20.26 -11.58 -23.90
CA TYR A 1140 20.31 -10.77 -22.69
C TYR A 1140 20.25 -9.28 -23.01
N THR A 1141 19.64 -8.53 -22.11
CA THR A 1141 19.73 -7.08 -22.02
C THR A 1141 20.82 -6.73 -21.00
N VAL A 1142 21.96 -6.27 -21.48
CA VAL A 1142 23.04 -5.79 -20.61
C VAL A 1142 22.89 -4.30 -20.43
N THR A 1143 22.88 -3.84 -19.19
CA THR A 1143 22.70 -2.44 -18.85
C THR A 1143 23.84 -1.97 -17.95
N ALA A 1144 24.34 -0.76 -18.19
CA ALA A 1144 25.30 -0.06 -17.33
C ALA A 1144 24.65 1.21 -16.81
N VAL A 1145 24.48 1.31 -15.49
CA VAL A 1145 23.85 2.44 -14.80
C VAL A 1145 24.93 3.22 -14.07
N TYR A 1146 25.20 4.44 -14.52
CA TYR A 1146 26.08 5.38 -13.84
C TYR A 1146 25.33 6.05 -12.68
N SER A 1147 25.94 6.06 -11.49
CA SER A 1147 25.38 6.62 -10.26
C SER A 1147 25.15 8.12 -10.30
N GLY A 1148 25.81 8.86 -11.20
CA GLY A 1148 25.90 10.32 -11.09
C GLY A 1148 26.92 10.75 -10.04
N ASP A 1149 27.18 12.05 -10.01
CA ASP A 1149 27.96 12.76 -9.00
C ASP A 1149 27.44 14.19 -8.83
N ALA A 1150 28.12 14.99 -8.00
CA ALA A 1150 27.75 16.37 -7.70
C ALA A 1150 27.56 17.29 -8.92
N ASN A 1151 28.32 17.04 -10.00
CA ASN A 1151 28.33 17.84 -11.22
C ASN A 1151 27.62 17.15 -12.40
N ASN A 1152 27.42 15.84 -12.31
CA ASN A 1152 27.03 14.97 -13.41
C ASN A 1152 25.76 14.19 -13.05
N LEU A 1153 24.70 14.34 -13.85
CA LEU A 1153 23.50 13.52 -13.72
C LEU A 1153 23.84 12.03 -13.89
N PRO A 1154 23.05 11.12 -13.31
CA PRO A 1154 23.14 9.71 -13.63
C PRO A 1154 22.76 9.47 -15.09
N SER A 1155 23.31 8.40 -15.68
CA SER A 1155 23.01 8.02 -17.06
C SER A 1155 23.09 6.52 -17.26
N ILE A 1156 22.39 6.01 -18.26
CA ILE A 1156 22.23 4.58 -18.52
C ILE A 1156 22.59 4.25 -19.97
N ALA A 1157 23.27 3.12 -20.15
CA ALA A 1157 23.49 2.50 -21.44
C ALA A 1157 22.91 1.09 -21.43
N SER A 1158 22.26 0.68 -22.51
CA SER A 1158 21.77 -0.69 -22.67
C SER A 1158 22.22 -1.25 -24.02
N HIS A 1159 22.56 -2.53 -24.04
CA HIS A 1159 22.95 -3.27 -25.23
C HIS A 1159 22.41 -4.70 -25.19
N LYS A 1160 22.21 -5.33 -26.36
CA LYS A 1160 21.79 -6.72 -26.44
C LYS A 1160 23.02 -7.61 -26.60
N LEU A 1161 23.13 -8.65 -25.78
CA LEU A 1161 24.17 -9.66 -25.86
C LEU A 1161 23.53 -10.99 -26.21
N LYS A 1162 23.91 -11.57 -27.35
CA LYS A 1162 23.41 -12.87 -27.77
C LYS A 1162 24.22 -13.98 -27.12
N LEU A 1163 23.51 -15.00 -26.63
CA LEU A 1163 24.09 -16.27 -26.24
C LEU A 1163 24.27 -17.11 -27.49
N GLU A 1164 25.52 -17.50 -27.78
CA GLU A 1164 25.84 -18.47 -28.82
C GLU A 1164 26.43 -19.71 -28.13
N GLY A 1165 25.71 -20.83 -28.16
CA GLY A 1165 26.19 -22.11 -27.70
C GLY A 1165 26.26 -23.13 -28.84
N SER A 1166 27.46 -23.68 -29.05
CA SER A 1166 27.76 -24.86 -29.88
C SER A 1166 27.06 -26.13 -29.40
#